data_AF-A0A9E2PLB8-F1
#
_entry.id   AF-A0A9E2PLB8-F1
#
_cell.length_a   1.000
_cell.length_b   1.000
_cell.length_c   1.000
_cell.angle_alpha   90.00
_cell.angle_beta   90.00
_cell.angle_gamma   90.00
#
_symmetry.space_group_name_H-M   'P 1'
#
loop_
_entity.id
_entity.type
_entity.pdbx_description
1 polymer ?
#
loop_
_entity_poly.entity_id
_entity_poly.type
_entity_poly.pdbx_seq_one_letter_code
_entity_poly.pdbx_strand_id
1 'polypeptide(L)'
;MILSEYRRFLQTLANAGSQDLRKMANLVLAHWNVLLPLTTAQGHRVKKLAELAQANWENVSADIQPIAAQTAAIGNQIRQLKCLHVGPFRGFAKPEDFDLASSLVLIYGPNGSGKSSFCEALEYGLLGSVADAESKRFREQSDYLKNAHTNTFTAPTVSATDSQGQEVAVLSNEAVYRFCFVEKNRIDSFSRIAAQTPAKQTELISTLFGLDSFNEFVRNFSTEIDDRHIDLTGVKATTLAKKRQSLAGFEQQRKSNTEELGRLEVEEIALANQYRVGASFVQTVIELRGDDKNAGTIRTIETELQQPLETKIGLSIAKLQALQQSIRNDLANISAKQQTLAEAGQLVSFKHLYEAVSQVHPSSPAHCPACKTPLQQVAVNPYTHASDELKKLQHLAQLQQEMQHLNNTLNQSLNSLAQVVITCITRFPSNSALSAYQSSANVIWWHSLHKTLNDNFTPWQHLESQVKHLEEADKAIEQSTQQRAIKQQQLTKLREFDKNITQLQTRRITANTAITAANQAIANFETENAQLIADAAAEISVVKRNRTIAHAYASFITQLSGYKNNLPAQLVADLGDKVVELYNAFNRDDLPSEKLSSVHLPLSQNGRLKISFQAEPTHFFDALHVLSEGHIRCIGLAILLAKNTKENCPFLIFDDPVNAIDDEHRRAIRETLFVDNFFKDKQIILAIHGEEFFNRTHQLIGKKAANESESYIFGANHGQHHIQVHSLKRPRNYVLAARELYDAGEYRDSLMSARRGLENLCEKAWYHYGKHSDKSDSPISVSRRAPNQPWDLRSLADNLKAKFKSSKAAIPNKDQIVGSLSKVLGADANQPPWTYFNKGTHDETDLPEFDMQTVNEIVIAIEQLDAALAS
;
A
#
# COMPACT_ATOMS: atom_id res chain seq x y z
N MET A 1 -27.63 15.89 13.75
CA MET A 1 -27.47 14.54 14.32
C MET A 1 -26.01 14.21 14.69
N ILE A 2 -25.03 14.29 13.78
CA ILE A 2 -23.63 13.97 14.10
C ILE A 2 -23.07 14.88 15.22
N LEU A 3 -23.26 16.20 15.12
CA LEU A 3 -22.76 17.17 16.11
C LEU A 3 -23.41 17.00 17.49
N SER A 4 -24.70 16.66 17.53
CA SER A 4 -25.42 16.44 18.79
C SER A 4 -24.91 15.18 19.52
N GLU A 5 -24.69 14.09 18.78
CA GLU A 5 -24.09 12.87 19.36
C GLU A 5 -22.64 13.09 19.76
N TYR A 6 -21.86 13.85 18.97
CA TYR A 6 -20.50 14.21 19.36
C TYR A 6 -20.47 15.04 20.65
N ARG A 7 -21.41 15.97 20.85
CA ARG A 7 -21.55 16.71 22.11
C ARG A 7 -21.94 15.82 23.28
N ARG A 8 -22.79 14.80 23.07
CA ARG A 8 -23.10 13.78 24.09
C ARG A 8 -21.86 12.96 24.45
N PHE A 9 -21.06 12.57 23.47
CA PHE A 9 -19.76 11.96 23.69
C PHE A 9 -18.84 12.85 24.53
N LEU A 10 -18.75 14.16 24.24
CA LEU A 10 -17.95 15.08 25.06
C LEU A 10 -18.39 15.10 26.53
N GLN A 11 -19.70 15.01 26.82
CA GLN A 11 -20.16 14.96 28.21
C GLN A 11 -19.67 13.73 28.98
N THR A 12 -19.48 12.59 28.31
CA THR A 12 -18.93 11.39 28.97
C THR A 12 -17.47 11.60 29.41
N LEU A 13 -16.77 12.54 28.77
CA LEU A 13 -15.40 12.94 29.10
C LEU A 13 -15.32 14.07 30.12
N ALA A 14 -16.43 14.75 30.45
CA ALA A 14 -16.39 15.92 31.35
C ALA A 14 -15.78 15.56 32.72
N ASN A 15 -16.13 14.40 33.26
CA ASN A 15 -15.65 13.88 34.54
C ASN A 15 -14.64 12.73 34.42
N ALA A 16 -14.24 12.34 33.22
CA ALA A 16 -13.40 11.17 32.95
C ALA A 16 -12.34 11.44 31.88
N GLY A 17 -11.11 10.94 32.08
CA GLY A 17 -10.00 11.05 31.12
C GLY A 17 -8.98 12.14 31.43
N SER A 18 -7.90 12.19 30.64
CA SER A 18 -6.81 13.16 30.82
C SER A 18 -7.18 14.55 30.27
N GLN A 19 -6.54 15.60 30.81
CA GLN A 19 -6.72 16.96 30.28
C GLN A 19 -6.38 17.05 28.79
N ASP A 20 -5.32 16.38 28.35
CA ASP A 20 -4.88 16.35 26.95
C ASP A 20 -5.92 15.71 26.03
N LEU A 21 -6.59 14.64 26.48
CA LEU A 21 -7.68 14.02 25.74
C LEU A 21 -8.83 15.01 25.54
N ARG A 22 -9.22 15.74 26.60
CA ARG A 22 -10.30 16.74 26.52
C ARG A 22 -9.93 17.90 25.62
N LYS A 23 -8.66 18.36 25.65
CA LYS A 23 -8.14 19.34 24.70
C LYS A 23 -8.31 18.86 23.26
N MET A 24 -7.92 17.61 22.97
CA MET A 24 -8.08 17.05 21.62
C MET A 24 -9.55 17.01 21.18
N ALA A 25 -10.45 16.59 22.06
CA ALA A 25 -11.88 16.51 21.76
C ALA A 25 -12.50 17.91 21.53
N ASN A 26 -12.10 18.91 22.33
CA ASN A 26 -12.50 20.31 22.13
C ASN A 26 -11.92 20.91 20.84
N LEU A 27 -10.70 20.56 20.45
CA LEU A 27 -10.09 20.99 19.19
C LEU A 27 -10.93 20.50 18.00
N VAL A 28 -11.37 19.24 18.02
CA VAL A 28 -12.26 18.69 16.98
C VAL A 28 -13.59 19.43 16.93
N LEU A 29 -14.19 19.76 18.09
CA LEU A 29 -15.42 20.53 18.16
C LEU A 29 -15.24 21.95 17.60
N ALA A 30 -14.15 22.63 17.95
CA ALA A 30 -13.87 24.00 17.52
C ALA A 30 -13.68 24.11 15.99
N HIS A 31 -13.13 23.07 15.38
CA HIS A 31 -12.87 23.01 13.94
C HIS A 31 -13.82 22.07 13.18
N TRP A 32 -15.05 21.90 13.68
CA TRP A 32 -16.03 20.95 13.16
C TRP A 32 -16.25 21.04 11.64
N ASN A 33 -16.52 22.25 11.13
CA ASN A 33 -16.82 22.48 9.72
C ASN A 33 -15.63 22.17 8.78
N VAL A 34 -14.41 22.22 9.31
CA VAL A 34 -13.19 21.92 8.55
C VAL A 34 -12.93 20.42 8.53
N LEU A 35 -13.18 19.71 9.64
CA LEU A 35 -12.85 18.29 9.79
C LEU A 35 -13.93 17.36 9.23
N LEU A 36 -15.21 17.75 9.32
CA LEU A 36 -16.34 16.95 8.86
C LEU A 36 -16.23 16.45 7.41
N PRO A 37 -15.92 17.30 6.40
CA PRO A 37 -15.84 16.85 5.00
C PRO A 37 -14.59 16.01 4.68
N LEU A 38 -13.58 15.98 5.56
CA LEU A 38 -12.34 15.25 5.33
C LEU A 38 -12.50 13.77 5.66
N THR A 39 -11.86 12.89 4.89
CA THR A 39 -11.87 11.43 5.09
C THR A 39 -10.47 10.90 5.48
N THR A 40 -10.36 9.59 5.68
CA THR A 40 -9.08 8.89 5.87
C THR A 40 -8.25 8.77 4.59
N ALA A 41 -8.81 9.09 3.42
CA ALA A 41 -8.08 9.02 2.16
C ALA A 41 -6.82 9.90 2.21
N GLN A 42 -5.66 9.30 1.92
CA GLN A 42 -4.34 9.96 1.96
C GLN A 42 -3.99 10.61 3.31
N GLY A 43 -4.70 10.23 4.39
CA GLY A 43 -4.54 10.80 5.72
C GLY A 43 -4.99 12.26 5.83
N HIS A 44 -5.86 12.78 4.96
CA HIS A 44 -6.22 14.20 4.95
C HIS A 44 -6.76 14.70 6.30
N ARG A 45 -7.70 13.98 6.93
CA ARG A 45 -8.24 14.40 8.23
C ARG A 45 -7.17 14.41 9.33
N VAL A 46 -6.36 13.36 9.42
CA VAL A 46 -5.31 13.25 10.46
C VAL A 46 -4.20 14.29 10.26
N LYS A 47 -3.79 14.58 9.02
CA LYS A 47 -2.85 15.67 8.69
C LYS A 47 -3.40 17.02 9.14
N LYS A 48 -4.64 17.33 8.76
CA LYS A 48 -5.27 18.61 9.12
C LYS A 48 -5.42 18.75 10.63
N LEU A 49 -5.76 17.68 11.31
CA LEU A 49 -5.89 17.66 12.76
C LEU A 49 -4.53 17.81 13.46
N ALA A 50 -3.46 17.19 12.95
CA ALA A 50 -2.10 17.40 13.44
C ALA A 50 -1.65 18.86 13.27
N GLU A 51 -1.88 19.48 12.10
CA GLU A 51 -1.63 20.91 11.85
C GLU A 51 -2.37 21.81 12.85
N LEU A 52 -3.68 21.59 13.01
CA LEU A 52 -4.53 22.36 13.93
C LEU A 52 -4.08 22.19 15.39
N ALA A 53 -3.69 20.98 15.77
CA ALA A 53 -3.20 20.70 17.11
C ALA A 53 -1.87 21.44 17.35
N GLN A 54 -0.91 21.36 16.43
CA GLN A 54 0.39 22.05 16.57
C GLN A 54 0.26 23.57 16.70
N ALA A 55 -0.71 24.17 16.01
CA ALA A 55 -0.95 25.62 16.06
C ALA A 55 -1.68 26.07 17.33
N ASN A 56 -2.61 25.25 17.86
CA ASN A 56 -3.55 25.70 18.89
C ASN A 56 -3.39 25.02 20.26
N TRP A 57 -2.51 24.00 20.41
CA TRP A 57 -2.46 23.13 21.61
C TRP A 57 -2.42 23.86 22.97
N GLU A 58 -1.69 24.98 23.03
CA GLU A 58 -1.54 25.78 24.25
C GLU A 58 -2.81 26.56 24.60
N ASN A 59 -3.58 26.97 23.57
CA ASN A 59 -4.76 27.84 23.72
C ASN A 59 -6.07 27.06 23.86
N VAL A 60 -6.09 25.77 23.50
CA VAL A 60 -7.30 24.94 23.61
C VAL A 60 -7.56 24.60 25.08
N SER A 61 -8.75 24.95 25.57
CA SER A 61 -9.17 24.59 26.92
C SER A 61 -9.47 23.09 27.04
N ALA A 62 -9.17 22.52 28.20
CA ALA A 62 -9.57 21.16 28.58
C ALA A 62 -11.00 21.09 29.15
N ASP A 63 -11.66 22.23 29.35
CA ASP A 63 -12.99 22.31 29.94
C ASP A 63 -14.05 21.96 28.90
N ILE A 64 -14.88 20.97 29.22
CA ILE A 64 -16.00 20.59 28.37
C ILE A 64 -17.20 21.40 28.80
N GLN A 65 -17.68 22.25 27.89
CA GLN A 65 -18.87 23.05 28.15
C GLN A 65 -20.07 22.11 28.37
N PRO A 66 -20.85 22.29 29.45
CA PRO A 66 -22.07 21.52 29.63
C PRO A 66 -22.97 21.75 28.42
N ILE A 67 -23.66 20.71 27.97
CA ILE A 67 -24.72 20.88 26.97
C ILE A 67 -25.72 21.84 27.61
N ALA A 68 -25.80 23.08 27.10
CA ALA A 68 -26.92 23.94 27.44
C ALA A 68 -28.17 23.12 27.20
N ALA A 69 -29.11 23.12 28.14
CA ALA A 69 -30.41 22.44 28.02
C ALA A 69 -31.28 23.03 26.90
N GLN A 70 -30.67 23.51 25.81
CA GLN A 70 -31.24 23.47 24.47
C GLN A 70 -31.40 22.00 24.08
N THR A 71 -32.49 21.44 24.60
CA THR A 71 -33.52 20.72 23.85
C THR A 71 -33.09 20.18 22.49
N ALA A 72 -33.55 18.95 22.23
CA ALA A 72 -33.90 18.40 20.93
C ALA A 72 -34.71 19.39 20.05
N ALA A 73 -34.08 20.48 19.63
CA ALA A 73 -34.65 21.63 18.94
C ALA A 73 -33.90 21.83 17.63
N ILE A 74 -33.76 20.77 16.84
CA ILE A 74 -34.32 20.88 15.51
C ILE A 74 -35.74 20.38 15.72
N GLY A 75 -36.60 21.27 16.24
CA GLY A 75 -37.99 20.93 16.49
C GLY A 75 -38.56 20.36 15.20
N ASN A 76 -39.38 19.32 15.31
CA ASN A 76 -40.30 18.98 14.25
C ASN A 76 -41.10 20.25 13.97
N GLN A 77 -40.63 21.01 12.97
CA GLN A 77 -41.29 22.24 12.55
C GLN A 77 -42.68 21.89 12.07
N ILE A 78 -42.88 20.68 11.53
CA ILE A 78 -44.13 20.18 10.99
C ILE A 78 -44.93 19.41 12.05
N ARG A 79 -46.19 19.80 12.21
CA ARG A 79 -47.19 19.13 13.04
C ARG A 79 -48.05 18.15 12.24
N GLN A 80 -48.38 18.48 10.99
CA GLN A 80 -49.34 17.71 10.20
C GLN A 80 -49.11 17.92 8.71
N LEU A 81 -49.16 16.87 7.88
CA LEU A 81 -49.15 16.97 6.43
C LEU A 81 -50.50 17.48 5.92
N LYS A 82 -50.48 18.34 4.90
CA LYS A 82 -51.67 19.02 4.38
C LYS A 82 -52.02 18.57 2.97
N CYS A 83 -51.07 18.55 2.04
CA CYS A 83 -51.33 18.15 0.66
C CYS A 83 -50.10 17.48 0.04
N LEU A 84 -50.36 16.48 -0.80
CA LEU A 84 -49.39 15.86 -1.71
C LEU A 84 -49.80 16.15 -3.15
N HIS A 85 -48.91 16.80 -3.90
CA HIS A 85 -49.01 16.91 -5.35
C HIS A 85 -48.01 15.93 -5.99
N VAL A 86 -48.50 15.03 -6.84
CA VAL A 86 -47.70 13.95 -7.42
C VAL A 86 -48.02 13.75 -8.90
N GLY A 87 -46.99 13.64 -9.75
CA GLY A 87 -47.15 13.13 -11.11
C GLY A 87 -46.56 14.04 -12.20
N PRO A 88 -45.98 13.48 -13.28
CA PRO A 88 -45.77 12.04 -13.52
C PRO A 88 -44.73 11.39 -12.59
N PHE A 89 -45.11 10.31 -11.91
CA PHE A 89 -44.30 9.60 -10.91
C PHE A 89 -44.79 8.16 -10.74
N ARG A 90 -43.94 7.16 -10.94
CA ARG A 90 -44.29 5.73 -10.76
C ARG A 90 -45.60 5.37 -11.47
N GLY A 91 -46.64 4.90 -10.76
CA GLY A 91 -47.94 4.59 -11.36
C GLY A 91 -48.78 5.81 -11.80
N PHE A 92 -48.44 7.03 -11.36
CA PHE A 92 -49.14 8.26 -11.73
C PHE A 92 -48.61 8.79 -13.07
N ALA A 93 -49.35 8.60 -14.16
CA ALA A 93 -49.00 9.15 -15.47
C ALA A 93 -49.40 10.62 -15.68
N LYS A 94 -50.23 11.19 -14.80
CA LYS A 94 -50.72 12.57 -14.83
C LYS A 94 -50.60 13.15 -13.41
N PRO A 95 -50.51 14.49 -13.25
CA PRO A 95 -50.54 15.11 -11.94
C PRO A 95 -51.85 14.82 -11.20
N GLU A 96 -51.74 14.48 -9.92
CA GLU A 96 -52.84 14.18 -9.00
C GLU A 96 -52.57 14.89 -7.66
N ASP A 97 -53.61 15.45 -7.05
CA ASP A 97 -53.55 16.13 -5.76
C ASP A 97 -54.30 15.31 -4.70
N PHE A 98 -53.68 15.16 -3.53
CA PHE A 98 -54.27 14.49 -2.38
C PHE A 98 -54.35 15.45 -1.20
N ASP A 99 -55.57 15.65 -0.69
CA ASP A 99 -55.79 16.30 0.61
C ASP A 99 -55.42 15.33 1.73
N LEU A 100 -54.50 15.77 2.59
CA LEU A 100 -54.00 15.05 3.75
C LEU A 100 -54.29 15.81 5.04
N ALA A 101 -55.02 16.93 5.03
CA ALA A 101 -55.20 17.81 6.19
C ALA A 101 -55.97 17.17 7.36
N SER A 102 -56.56 15.98 7.18
CA SER A 102 -57.18 15.20 8.24
C SER A 102 -56.14 14.55 9.17
N SER A 103 -56.49 14.35 10.44
CA SER A 103 -55.68 13.56 11.38
C SER A 103 -55.64 12.08 10.99
N LEU A 104 -56.60 11.61 10.20
CA LEU A 104 -56.68 10.24 9.71
C LEU A 104 -57.00 10.24 8.21
N VAL A 105 -56.07 9.72 7.41
CA VAL A 105 -56.24 9.50 5.98
C VAL A 105 -56.22 8.01 5.68
N LEU A 106 -57.31 7.46 5.15
CA LEU A 106 -57.44 6.03 4.85
C LEU A 106 -57.48 5.80 3.35
N ILE A 107 -56.63 4.90 2.85
CA ILE A 107 -56.55 4.57 1.43
C ILE A 107 -56.82 3.08 1.26
N TYR A 108 -57.84 2.76 0.50
CA TYR A 108 -58.20 1.38 0.16
C TYR A 108 -58.03 1.11 -1.33
N GLY A 109 -57.53 -0.08 -1.68
CA GLY A 109 -57.60 -0.56 -3.07
C GLY A 109 -56.95 -1.95 -3.22
N PRO A 110 -57.33 -2.73 -4.24
CA PRO A 110 -56.77 -4.06 -4.47
C PRO A 110 -55.26 -4.03 -4.77
N ASN A 111 -54.60 -5.20 -4.74
CA ASN A 111 -53.18 -5.29 -5.08
C ASN A 111 -52.93 -4.79 -6.51
N GLY A 112 -51.86 -4.00 -6.71
CA GLY A 112 -51.54 -3.39 -8.00
C GLY A 112 -52.32 -2.12 -8.34
N SER A 113 -53.18 -1.61 -7.44
CA SER A 113 -53.96 -0.37 -7.69
C SER A 113 -53.17 0.93 -7.56
N GLY A 114 -51.89 0.90 -7.16
CA GLY A 114 -51.04 2.10 -7.05
C GLY A 114 -50.84 2.67 -5.64
N LYS A 115 -51.35 2.01 -4.59
CA LYS A 115 -51.14 2.42 -3.18
C LYS A 115 -49.67 2.62 -2.82
N SER A 116 -48.81 1.65 -3.16
CA SER A 116 -47.37 1.80 -2.92
C SER A 116 -46.77 2.95 -3.70
N SER A 117 -47.27 3.29 -4.91
CA SER A 117 -46.81 4.50 -5.63
C SER A 117 -47.19 5.79 -4.90
N PHE A 118 -48.33 5.84 -4.21
CA PHE A 118 -48.71 6.96 -3.35
C PHE A 118 -47.77 7.05 -2.13
N CYS A 119 -47.53 5.93 -1.44
CA CYS A 119 -46.62 5.89 -0.29
C CYS A 119 -45.17 6.24 -0.68
N GLU A 120 -44.68 5.74 -1.82
CA GLU A 120 -43.36 6.07 -2.39
C GLU A 120 -43.25 7.55 -2.77
N ALA A 121 -44.34 8.20 -3.19
CA ALA A 121 -44.35 9.64 -3.48
C ALA A 121 -44.19 10.47 -2.20
N LEU A 122 -44.88 10.10 -1.12
CA LEU A 122 -44.66 10.68 0.21
C LEU A 122 -43.26 10.38 0.72
N GLU A 123 -42.76 9.15 0.53
CA GLU A 123 -41.41 8.75 0.94
C GLU A 123 -40.36 9.61 0.26
N TYR A 124 -40.46 9.79 -1.06
CA TYR A 124 -39.55 10.66 -1.80
C TYR A 124 -39.65 12.13 -1.35
N GLY A 125 -40.86 12.66 -1.18
CA GLY A 125 -41.06 14.06 -0.75
C GLY A 125 -40.52 14.34 0.65
N LEU A 126 -40.57 13.37 1.56
CA LEU A 126 -40.16 13.52 2.95
C LEU A 126 -38.71 13.07 3.21
N LEU A 127 -38.23 12.02 2.57
CA LEU A 127 -36.87 11.48 2.80
C LEU A 127 -35.87 11.95 1.74
N GLY A 128 -36.34 12.28 0.53
CA GLY A 128 -35.49 12.60 -0.64
C GLY A 128 -35.07 11.37 -1.45
N SER A 129 -35.36 10.17 -0.95
CA SER A 129 -35.15 8.89 -1.63
C SER A 129 -36.28 7.91 -1.31
N VAL A 130 -36.33 6.79 -2.04
CA VAL A 130 -37.26 5.69 -1.82
C VAL A 130 -36.46 4.44 -1.51
N ALA A 131 -36.72 3.79 -0.37
CA ALA A 131 -35.92 2.65 0.09
C ALA A 131 -35.91 1.50 -0.92
N ASP A 132 -37.07 1.26 -1.53
CA ASP A 132 -37.26 0.21 -2.53
C ASP A 132 -36.48 0.50 -3.84
N ALA A 133 -36.22 1.77 -4.16
CA ALA A 133 -35.40 2.19 -5.31
C ALA A 133 -33.91 1.85 -5.09
N GLU A 134 -33.40 2.08 -3.88
CA GLU A 134 -32.01 1.82 -3.50
C GLU A 134 -31.69 0.32 -3.54
N SER A 135 -32.66 -0.53 -3.17
CA SER A 135 -32.49 -1.98 -3.17
C SER A 135 -32.39 -2.61 -4.58
N LYS A 136 -33.00 -1.99 -5.60
CA LYS A 136 -33.18 -2.60 -6.94
C LYS A 136 -32.08 -2.27 -7.97
N ARG A 137 -30.91 -1.79 -7.52
CA ARG A 137 -29.68 -1.59 -8.35
C ARG A 137 -29.88 -0.75 -9.63
N PHE A 138 -30.77 0.23 -9.62
CA PHE A 138 -30.83 1.22 -10.70
C PHE A 138 -29.59 2.13 -10.67
N ARG A 139 -29.08 2.55 -11.83
CA ARG A 139 -27.91 3.44 -11.92
C ARG A 139 -28.21 4.85 -11.39
N GLU A 140 -29.43 5.34 -11.63
CA GLU A 140 -29.96 6.58 -11.09
C GLU A 140 -31.34 6.31 -10.46
N GLN A 141 -31.63 6.88 -9.29
CA GLN A 141 -32.95 6.73 -8.64
C GLN A 141 -34.09 7.27 -9.52
N SER A 142 -33.80 8.27 -10.34
CA SER A 142 -34.73 8.86 -11.31
C SER A 142 -35.32 7.81 -12.26
N ASP A 143 -34.57 6.78 -12.65
CA ASP A 143 -35.03 5.73 -13.56
C ASP A 143 -36.07 4.81 -12.93
N TYR A 144 -35.99 4.59 -11.62
CA TYR A 144 -37.00 3.82 -10.88
C TYR A 144 -38.30 4.62 -10.67
N LEU A 145 -38.18 5.94 -10.51
CA LEU A 145 -39.26 6.85 -10.18
C LEU A 145 -40.02 7.37 -11.42
N LYS A 146 -39.41 7.27 -12.61
CA LYS A 146 -40.08 7.57 -13.88
C LYS A 146 -41.32 6.71 -14.06
N ASN A 147 -42.39 7.33 -14.54
CA ASN A 147 -43.55 6.58 -14.99
C ASN A 147 -43.19 5.82 -16.28
N ALA A 148 -43.44 4.51 -16.30
CA ALA A 148 -43.02 3.63 -17.39
C ALA A 148 -43.70 3.94 -18.74
N HIS A 149 -44.85 4.63 -18.75
CA HIS A 149 -45.63 4.91 -19.95
C HIS A 149 -45.34 6.29 -20.54
N THR A 150 -45.15 7.31 -19.70
CA THR A 150 -44.79 8.67 -20.14
C THR A 150 -43.27 8.85 -20.28
N ASN A 151 -42.47 7.97 -19.67
CA ASN A 151 -41.02 8.08 -19.55
C ASN A 151 -40.55 9.42 -18.93
N THR A 152 -41.40 10.03 -18.12
CA THR A 152 -41.12 11.29 -17.42
C THR A 152 -41.20 11.12 -15.91
N PHE A 153 -40.50 12.00 -15.21
CA PHE A 153 -40.47 12.09 -13.75
C PHE A 153 -40.61 13.55 -13.34
N THR A 154 -41.57 13.83 -12.47
CA THR A 154 -41.71 15.11 -11.76
C THR A 154 -41.66 14.80 -10.27
N ALA A 155 -40.78 15.49 -9.54
CA ALA A 155 -40.63 15.29 -8.11
C ALA A 155 -41.94 15.66 -7.38
N PRO A 156 -42.48 14.77 -6.54
CA PRO A 156 -43.66 15.08 -5.74
C PRO A 156 -43.36 16.23 -4.78
N THR A 157 -44.36 17.06 -4.52
CA THR A 157 -44.27 18.16 -3.54
C THR A 157 -45.25 17.93 -2.41
N VAL A 158 -44.77 18.13 -1.19
CA VAL A 158 -45.57 17.95 0.03
C VAL A 158 -45.64 19.28 0.76
N SER A 159 -46.84 19.68 1.16
CA SER A 159 -47.08 20.82 2.04
C SER A 159 -47.56 20.34 3.40
N ALA A 160 -47.23 21.09 4.44
CA ALA A 160 -47.55 20.73 5.81
C ALA A 160 -47.82 21.97 6.67
N THR A 161 -48.44 21.76 7.82
CA THR A 161 -48.68 22.79 8.83
C THR A 161 -47.58 22.73 9.88
N ASP A 162 -46.99 23.89 10.18
CA ASP A 162 -45.93 24.00 11.16
C ASP A 162 -46.44 24.10 12.62
N SER A 163 -45.53 24.17 13.59
CA SER A 163 -45.85 24.35 15.00
C SER A 163 -46.60 25.64 15.35
N GLN A 164 -46.57 26.64 14.46
CA GLN A 164 -47.27 27.91 14.57
C GLN A 164 -48.60 27.93 13.80
N GLY A 165 -48.96 26.81 13.15
CA GLY A 165 -50.17 26.71 12.34
C GLY A 165 -50.04 27.28 10.93
N GLN A 166 -48.82 27.60 10.47
CA GLN A 166 -48.58 28.12 9.12
C GLN A 166 -48.30 27.00 8.12
N GLU A 167 -48.76 27.20 6.89
CA GLU A 167 -48.50 26.27 5.80
C GLU A 167 -47.09 26.47 5.24
N VAL A 168 -46.31 25.39 5.20
CA VAL A 168 -44.93 25.36 4.75
C VAL A 168 -44.71 24.23 3.76
N ALA A 169 -43.86 24.45 2.76
CA ALA A 169 -43.38 23.37 1.90
C ALA A 169 -42.40 22.49 2.69
N VAL A 170 -42.56 21.17 2.60
CA VAL A 170 -41.71 20.25 3.34
C VAL A 170 -40.36 20.10 2.66
N LEU A 171 -39.29 20.30 3.43
CA LEU A 171 -37.93 19.97 3.00
C LEU A 171 -37.62 18.52 3.36
N SER A 172 -37.14 17.76 2.38
CA SER A 172 -36.75 16.37 2.58
C SER A 172 -35.65 16.22 3.65
N ASN A 173 -35.89 15.38 4.64
CA ASN A 173 -34.95 15.08 5.73
C ASN A 173 -35.15 13.64 6.23
N GLU A 174 -34.32 12.73 5.70
CA GLU A 174 -34.39 11.32 6.06
C GLU A 174 -34.28 11.10 7.58
N ALA A 175 -33.33 11.77 8.24
CA ALA A 175 -33.05 11.57 9.65
C ALA A 175 -34.24 11.90 10.57
N VAL A 176 -35.15 12.78 10.13
CA VAL A 176 -36.33 13.20 10.89
C VAL A 176 -37.54 12.32 10.54
N TYR A 177 -37.80 12.07 9.25
CA TYR A 177 -39.06 11.47 8.82
C TYR A 177 -38.98 9.95 8.59
N ARG A 178 -37.79 9.33 8.62
CA ARG A 178 -37.62 7.90 8.30
C ARG A 178 -38.54 6.97 9.09
N PHE A 179 -38.71 7.20 10.39
CA PHE A 179 -39.57 6.38 11.25
C PHE A 179 -41.05 6.75 11.17
N CYS A 180 -41.43 7.73 10.34
CA CYS A 180 -42.82 7.95 9.98
C CYS A 180 -43.33 6.84 9.06
N PHE A 181 -42.46 6.19 8.28
CA PHE A 181 -42.85 5.18 7.29
C PHE A 181 -42.78 3.75 7.85
N VAL A 182 -43.90 3.04 7.76
CA VAL A 182 -44.06 1.65 8.18
C VAL A 182 -44.63 0.84 7.01
N GLU A 183 -43.74 0.22 6.26
CA GLU A 183 -44.05 -0.61 5.08
C GLU A 183 -43.77 -2.09 5.35
N LYS A 184 -44.39 -2.97 4.57
CA LYS A 184 -44.23 -4.43 4.67
C LYS A 184 -42.76 -4.87 4.71
N ASN A 185 -41.92 -4.37 3.80
CA ASN A 185 -40.51 -4.77 3.71
C ASN A 185 -39.70 -4.36 4.95
N ARG A 186 -40.03 -3.22 5.57
CA ARG A 186 -39.41 -2.77 6.83
C ARG A 186 -39.85 -3.62 8.01
N ILE A 187 -41.15 -3.92 8.12
CA ILE A 187 -41.66 -4.84 9.15
C ILE A 187 -40.95 -6.19 9.03
N ASP A 188 -40.80 -6.73 7.83
CA ASP A 188 -40.12 -8.01 7.58
C ASP A 188 -38.61 -7.93 7.90
N SER A 189 -37.95 -6.82 7.58
CA SER A 189 -36.53 -6.61 7.86
C SER A 189 -36.25 -6.55 9.37
N PHE A 190 -37.08 -5.84 10.14
CA PHE A 190 -36.91 -5.71 11.59
C PHE A 190 -37.42 -6.91 12.37
N SER A 191 -38.50 -7.57 11.91
CA SER A 191 -39.03 -8.77 12.55
C SER A 191 -38.04 -9.93 12.50
N ARG A 192 -37.31 -10.06 11.38
CA ARG A 192 -36.29 -11.09 11.16
C ARG A 192 -34.86 -10.57 11.29
N ILE A 193 -34.65 -9.51 12.06
CA ILE A 193 -33.33 -8.90 12.25
C ILE A 193 -32.27 -9.94 12.65
N ALA A 194 -32.61 -10.89 13.52
CA ALA A 194 -31.70 -11.96 13.96
C ALA A 194 -31.37 -13.02 12.87
N ALA A 195 -32.16 -13.14 11.81
CA ALA A 195 -31.91 -14.03 10.68
C ALA A 195 -31.11 -13.38 9.52
N GLN A 196 -30.91 -12.06 9.58
CA GLN A 196 -30.14 -11.34 8.57
C GLN A 196 -28.62 -11.58 8.72
N THR A 197 -27.87 -11.31 7.66
CA THR A 197 -26.39 -11.39 7.71
C THR A 197 -25.82 -10.40 8.73
N PRO A 198 -24.64 -10.65 9.32
CA PRO A 198 -24.06 -9.75 10.33
C PRO A 198 -23.86 -8.31 9.85
N ALA A 199 -23.53 -8.13 8.57
CA ALA A 199 -23.43 -6.83 7.94
C ALA A 199 -24.79 -6.13 7.88
N LYS A 200 -25.83 -6.85 7.43
CA LYS A 200 -27.19 -6.31 7.34
C LYS A 200 -27.82 -6.05 8.71
N GLN A 201 -27.50 -6.86 9.73
CA GLN A 201 -27.87 -6.60 11.12
C GLN A 201 -27.28 -5.28 11.62
N THR A 202 -25.97 -5.10 11.41
CA THR A 202 -25.27 -3.87 11.82
C THR A 202 -25.86 -2.65 11.12
N GLU A 203 -26.14 -2.76 9.82
CA GLU A 203 -26.84 -1.74 9.04
C GLU A 203 -28.23 -1.43 9.62
N LEU A 204 -29.09 -2.44 9.80
CA LEU A 204 -30.45 -2.24 10.35
C LEU A 204 -30.44 -1.60 11.75
N ILE A 205 -29.52 -1.99 12.63
CA ILE A 205 -29.39 -1.40 13.97
C ILE A 205 -28.89 0.04 13.87
N SER A 206 -27.87 0.29 13.06
CA SER A 206 -27.29 1.62 12.84
C SER A 206 -28.35 2.57 12.26
N THR A 207 -29.09 2.11 11.26
CA THR A 207 -30.22 2.79 10.65
C THR A 207 -31.37 2.99 11.64
N LEU A 208 -31.72 2.01 12.48
CA LEU A 208 -32.75 2.14 13.50
C LEU A 208 -32.44 3.31 14.44
N PHE A 209 -31.17 3.58 14.75
CA PHE A 209 -30.78 4.63 15.67
C PHE A 209 -30.21 5.89 15.02
N GLY A 210 -30.22 5.99 13.67
CA GLY A 210 -29.62 7.11 12.95
C GLY A 210 -28.11 7.23 13.16
N LEU A 211 -27.43 6.12 13.44
CA LEU A 211 -26.00 6.09 13.75
C LEU A 211 -25.13 6.06 12.49
N ASP A 212 -25.68 5.88 11.29
CA ASP A 212 -24.89 5.69 10.07
C ASP A 212 -23.91 6.85 9.82
N SER A 213 -24.41 8.09 9.85
CA SER A 213 -23.57 9.28 9.63
C SER A 213 -22.56 9.51 10.76
N PHE A 214 -22.89 9.13 12.00
CA PHE A 214 -21.96 9.21 13.14
C PHE A 214 -20.90 8.10 13.07
N ASN A 215 -21.29 6.88 12.73
CA ASN A 215 -20.42 5.73 12.55
C ASN A 215 -19.41 5.99 11.42
N GLU A 216 -19.88 6.55 10.30
CA GLU A 216 -19.02 6.97 9.20
C GLU A 216 -18.07 8.10 9.64
N PHE A 217 -18.56 9.11 10.36
CA PHE A 217 -17.72 10.16 10.92
C PHE A 217 -16.58 9.60 11.79
N VAL A 218 -16.88 8.67 12.70
CA VAL A 218 -15.87 8.02 13.56
C VAL A 218 -14.94 7.13 12.74
N ARG A 219 -15.44 6.39 11.74
CA ARG A 219 -14.62 5.54 10.85
C ARG A 219 -13.63 6.35 10.02
N ASN A 220 -13.94 7.61 9.76
CA ASN A 220 -13.07 8.54 9.03
C ASN A 220 -11.95 9.16 9.87
N PHE A 221 -11.67 8.64 11.08
CA PHE A 221 -10.45 8.93 11.82
C PHE A 221 -9.42 7.82 11.66
N SER A 222 -8.15 8.19 11.53
CA SER A 222 -7.02 7.26 11.62
C SER A 222 -6.85 6.77 13.05
N THR A 223 -6.27 5.58 13.23
CA THR A 223 -6.02 5.00 14.56
C THR A 223 -5.03 5.81 15.39
N GLU A 224 -4.03 6.40 14.75
CA GLU A 224 -2.94 7.15 15.40
C GLU A 224 -2.42 8.30 14.53
N ILE A 225 -1.67 9.21 15.15
CA ILE A 225 -0.82 10.21 14.49
C ILE A 225 0.61 9.70 14.59
N ASP A 226 1.15 9.17 13.49
CA ASP A 226 2.52 8.66 13.40
C ASP A 226 3.52 9.73 12.87
N ASP A 227 4.80 9.35 12.78
CA ASP A 227 5.90 10.20 12.30
C ASP A 227 5.71 10.75 10.87
N ARG A 228 4.76 10.22 10.09
CA ARG A 228 4.45 10.74 8.74
C ARG A 228 3.63 12.02 8.79
N HIS A 229 2.97 12.28 9.92
CA HIS A 229 2.05 13.39 10.11
C HIS A 229 2.64 14.48 11.00
N ILE A 230 3.47 14.10 11.97
CA ILE A 230 4.05 15.01 12.95
C ILE A 230 5.42 14.48 13.39
N ASP A 231 6.41 15.35 13.63
CA ASP A 231 7.73 14.89 14.07
C ASP A 231 7.70 14.44 15.55
N LEU A 232 7.80 13.13 15.82
CA LEU A 232 7.84 12.55 17.17
C LEU A 232 9.25 12.15 17.61
N THR A 233 10.24 12.21 16.72
CA THR A 233 11.59 11.69 16.97
C THR A 233 12.64 12.80 17.04
N GLY A 234 12.46 13.90 16.31
CA GLY A 234 13.40 14.99 16.16
C GLY A 234 14.30 14.76 14.95
N VAL A 235 13.86 15.22 13.78
CA VAL A 235 14.59 15.02 12.52
C VAL A 235 15.95 15.71 12.56
N LYS A 236 16.04 16.92 13.14
CA LYS A 236 17.29 17.67 13.22
C LYS A 236 18.24 17.06 14.24
N ALA A 237 17.74 16.62 15.40
CA ALA A 237 18.53 15.89 16.39
C ALA A 237 19.11 14.59 15.81
N THR A 238 18.31 13.84 15.04
CA THR A 238 18.76 12.61 14.37
C THR A 238 19.80 12.90 13.29
N THR A 239 19.61 13.98 12.52
CA THR A 239 20.57 14.41 11.50
C THR A 239 21.90 14.85 12.13
N LEU A 240 21.84 15.58 13.25
CA LEU A 240 23.01 15.97 14.02
C LEU A 240 23.74 14.75 14.60
N ALA A 241 23.01 13.76 15.12
CA ALA A 241 23.59 12.52 15.63
C ALA A 241 24.34 11.74 14.53
N LYS A 242 23.74 11.62 13.33
CA LYS A 242 24.42 11.02 12.16
C LYS A 242 25.67 11.79 11.76
N LYS A 243 25.61 13.13 11.74
CA LYS A 243 26.79 13.96 11.48
C LYS A 243 27.86 13.78 12.56
N ARG A 244 27.49 13.70 13.84
CA ARG A 244 28.44 13.41 14.94
C ARG A 244 29.05 12.02 14.81
N GLN A 245 28.31 11.03 14.31
CA GLN A 245 28.87 9.70 14.03
C GLN A 245 29.99 9.74 12.98
N SER A 246 29.95 10.69 12.02
CA SER A 246 31.04 10.87 11.04
C SER A 246 32.36 11.31 11.68
N LEU A 247 32.31 11.98 12.85
CA LEU A 247 33.52 12.34 13.61
C LEU A 247 34.28 11.10 14.09
N ALA A 248 33.58 10.02 14.44
CA ALA A 248 34.23 8.76 14.81
C ALA A 248 35.10 8.21 13.67
N GLY A 249 34.72 8.44 12.41
CA GLY A 249 35.53 8.10 11.24
C GLY A 249 36.83 8.91 11.17
N PHE A 250 36.76 10.23 11.40
CA PHE A 250 37.94 11.09 11.47
C PHE A 250 38.83 10.78 12.68
N GLU A 251 38.26 10.45 13.84
CA GLU A 251 39.00 10.01 15.02
C GLU A 251 39.73 8.69 14.79
N GLN A 252 39.09 7.72 14.13
CA GLN A 252 39.70 6.46 13.75
C GLN A 252 40.80 6.67 12.69
N GLN A 253 40.58 7.55 11.70
CA GLN A 253 41.58 7.92 10.71
C GLN A 253 42.79 8.58 11.38
N ARG A 254 42.58 9.48 12.34
CA ARG A 254 43.65 10.08 13.14
C ARG A 254 44.43 9.00 13.88
N LYS A 255 43.75 8.11 14.60
CA LYS A 255 44.38 7.02 15.36
C LYS A 255 45.23 6.11 14.46
N SER A 256 44.66 5.61 13.36
CA SER A 256 45.36 4.70 12.44
C SER A 256 46.58 5.34 11.79
N ASN A 257 46.51 6.62 11.40
CA ASN A 257 47.66 7.30 10.80
C ASN A 257 48.73 7.65 11.83
N THR A 258 48.36 7.93 13.09
CA THR A 258 49.34 8.10 14.18
C THR A 258 50.08 6.79 14.47
N GLU A 259 49.38 5.65 14.47
CA GLU A 259 50.01 4.33 14.61
C GLU A 259 50.96 4.04 13.43
N GLU A 260 50.58 4.40 12.20
CA GLU A 260 51.43 4.28 11.02
C GLU A 260 52.69 5.14 11.11
N LEU A 261 52.59 6.38 11.62
CA LEU A 261 53.77 7.22 11.87
C LEU A 261 54.75 6.56 12.85
N GLY A 262 54.24 5.89 13.89
CA GLY A 262 55.07 5.12 14.83
C GLY A 262 55.78 3.94 14.16
N ARG A 263 55.12 3.22 13.24
CA ARG A 263 55.75 2.15 12.45
C ARG A 263 56.81 2.70 11.50
N LEU A 264 56.49 3.79 10.80
CA LEU A 264 57.42 4.45 9.90
C LEU A 264 58.68 4.93 10.62
N GLU A 265 58.56 5.42 11.85
CA GLU A 265 59.73 5.82 12.65
C GLU A 265 60.66 4.63 12.92
N VAL A 266 60.12 3.45 13.23
CA VAL A 266 60.90 2.22 13.38
C VAL A 266 61.55 1.79 12.05
N GLU A 267 60.82 1.84 10.94
CA GLU A 267 61.34 1.51 9.60
C GLU A 267 62.45 2.48 9.15
N GLU A 268 62.29 3.78 9.42
CA GLU A 268 63.28 4.83 9.15
C GLU A 268 64.57 4.61 9.96
N ILE A 269 64.46 4.28 11.25
CA ILE A 269 65.60 3.94 12.11
C ILE A 269 66.30 2.67 11.62
N ALA A 270 65.54 1.65 11.20
CA ALA A 270 66.11 0.41 10.68
C ALA A 270 66.88 0.65 9.37
N LEU A 271 66.32 1.43 8.43
CA LEU A 271 66.98 1.76 7.17
C LEU A 271 68.24 2.59 7.37
N ALA A 272 68.20 3.58 8.27
CA ALA A 272 69.36 4.40 8.60
C ALA A 272 70.50 3.57 9.19
N ASN A 273 70.19 2.64 10.11
CA ASN A 273 71.18 1.73 10.68
C ASN A 273 71.75 0.73 9.67
N GLN A 274 70.94 0.26 8.70
CA GLN A 274 71.43 -0.59 7.60
C GLN A 274 72.41 0.14 6.68
N TYR A 275 72.19 1.44 6.47
CA TYR A 275 73.11 2.29 5.71
C TYR A 275 74.40 2.57 6.47
N ARG A 276 74.29 3.04 7.72
CA ARG A 276 75.42 3.29 8.62
C ARG A 276 74.96 3.24 10.07
N VAL A 277 75.59 2.37 10.87
CA VAL A 277 75.28 2.23 12.30
C VAL A 277 75.38 3.58 13.01
N GLY A 278 74.32 3.98 13.71
CA GLY A 278 74.26 5.25 14.46
C GLY A 278 73.90 6.49 13.62
N ALA A 279 73.62 6.35 12.33
CA ALA A 279 73.09 7.44 11.52
C ALA A 279 71.58 7.65 11.79
N SER A 280 71.15 8.91 11.80
CA SER A 280 69.72 9.24 11.73
C SER A 280 69.22 9.17 10.28
N PHE A 281 67.93 8.91 10.10
CA PHE A 281 67.31 8.88 8.77
C PHE A 281 67.56 10.18 7.99
N VAL A 282 67.43 11.34 8.64
CA VAL A 282 67.69 12.66 8.03
C VAL A 282 69.14 12.78 7.54
N GLN A 283 70.12 12.33 8.34
CA GLN A 283 71.52 12.31 7.92
C GLN A 283 71.73 11.39 6.72
N THR A 284 71.11 10.20 6.70
CA THR A 284 71.20 9.27 5.56
C THR A 284 70.64 9.89 4.26
N VAL A 285 69.53 10.63 4.33
CA VAL A 285 68.98 11.35 3.17
C VAL A 285 69.98 12.39 2.64
N ILE A 286 70.54 13.21 3.54
CA ILE A 286 71.50 14.27 3.18
C ILE A 286 72.78 13.66 2.58
N GLU A 287 73.32 12.58 3.16
CA GLU A 287 74.54 11.94 2.66
C GLU A 287 74.35 11.29 1.28
N LEU A 288 73.17 10.75 1.00
CA LEU A 288 72.85 10.11 -0.29
C LEU A 288 72.50 11.11 -1.39
N ARG A 289 71.58 12.04 -1.10
CA ARG A 289 71.04 13.01 -2.08
C ARG A 289 71.83 14.32 -2.15
N GLY A 290 72.48 14.69 -1.07
CA GLY A 290 73.09 16.00 -0.87
C GLY A 290 72.15 16.98 -0.18
N ASP A 291 72.67 18.17 0.06
CA ASP A 291 71.92 19.34 0.49
C ASP A 291 72.10 20.48 -0.53
N ASP A 292 71.59 21.67 -0.22
CA ASP A 292 71.69 22.83 -1.12
C ASP A 292 73.16 23.29 -1.38
N LYS A 293 74.13 22.79 -0.61
CA LYS A 293 75.54 23.21 -0.65
C LYS A 293 76.50 22.11 -1.12
N ASN A 294 76.15 20.84 -0.94
CA ASN A 294 77.00 19.68 -1.19
C ASN A 294 76.30 18.65 -2.07
N ALA A 295 76.98 18.16 -3.10
CA ALA A 295 76.48 17.06 -3.91
C ALA A 295 76.47 15.75 -3.10
N GLY A 296 75.36 15.01 -3.14
CA GLY A 296 75.25 13.72 -2.47
C GLY A 296 76.19 12.66 -3.04
N THR A 297 76.40 11.59 -2.27
CA THR A 297 77.29 10.49 -2.65
C THR A 297 76.87 9.85 -3.98
N ILE A 298 75.57 9.73 -4.25
CA ILE A 298 75.02 9.18 -5.51
C ILE A 298 75.47 10.04 -6.70
N ARG A 299 75.22 11.35 -6.64
CA ARG A 299 75.56 12.30 -7.71
C ARG A 299 77.08 12.39 -7.92
N THR A 300 77.86 12.28 -6.85
CA THR A 300 79.32 12.28 -6.91
C THR A 300 79.84 11.06 -7.69
N ILE A 301 79.39 9.85 -7.34
CA ILE A 301 79.78 8.61 -8.04
C ILE A 301 79.29 8.61 -9.51
N GLU A 302 78.09 9.11 -9.77
CA GLU A 302 77.57 9.25 -11.15
C GLU A 302 78.45 10.15 -12.02
N THR A 303 78.90 11.28 -11.46
CA THR A 303 79.78 12.22 -12.16
C THR A 303 81.14 11.59 -12.47
N GLU A 304 81.69 10.79 -11.55
CA GLU A 304 82.95 10.06 -11.75
C GLU A 304 82.84 8.96 -12.82
N LEU A 305 81.70 8.27 -12.91
CA LEU A 305 81.45 7.21 -13.90
C LEU A 305 81.24 7.74 -15.33
N GLN A 306 80.81 9.00 -15.48
CA GLN A 306 80.55 9.65 -16.78
C GLN A 306 81.81 10.06 -17.55
N GLN A 307 82.99 10.04 -16.95
CA GLN A 307 84.24 10.34 -17.66
C GLN A 307 84.48 9.29 -18.79
N PRO A 308 85.12 9.60 -19.92
CA PRO A 308 85.41 8.61 -20.97
C PRO A 308 86.57 7.68 -20.58
N LEU A 309 86.56 6.42 -21.06
CA LEU A 309 87.69 5.47 -20.97
C LEU A 309 88.35 5.33 -22.33
N GLU A 310 89.69 5.22 -22.36
CA GLU A 310 90.45 4.95 -23.57
C GLU A 310 90.35 3.47 -23.98
N THR A 311 90.54 3.18 -25.28
CA THR A 311 90.40 1.82 -25.85
C THR A 311 91.73 1.08 -25.87
N LYS A 312 91.73 -0.20 -25.43
CA LYS A 312 92.91 -1.06 -25.44
C LYS A 312 93.43 -1.41 -26.84
N ILE A 313 94.74 -1.60 -26.96
CA ILE A 313 95.44 -1.81 -28.25
C ILE A 313 95.90 -3.27 -28.43
N GLY A 314 96.21 -4.01 -27.35
CA GLY A 314 96.39 -5.46 -27.36
C GLY A 314 97.77 -5.99 -27.82
N LEU A 315 98.74 -5.09 -27.97
CA LEU A 315 100.14 -5.42 -28.28
C LEU A 315 100.96 -5.63 -27.00
N SER A 316 101.91 -6.56 -27.03
CA SER A 316 102.84 -6.80 -25.91
C SER A 316 104.23 -7.18 -26.41
N ILE A 317 105.25 -6.90 -25.61
CA ILE A 317 106.65 -7.24 -25.94
C ILE A 317 106.78 -8.76 -26.16
N ALA A 318 106.12 -9.56 -25.32
CA ALA A 318 106.16 -11.02 -25.41
C ALA A 318 105.67 -11.53 -26.78
N LYS A 319 104.60 -10.93 -27.33
CA LYS A 319 104.09 -11.28 -28.68
C LYS A 319 105.05 -10.86 -29.79
N LEU A 320 105.68 -9.69 -29.66
CA LEU A 320 106.64 -9.18 -30.64
C LEU A 320 107.92 -10.03 -30.70
N GLN A 321 108.43 -10.46 -29.54
CA GLN A 321 109.60 -11.33 -29.44
C GLN A 321 109.33 -12.74 -30.00
N ALA A 322 108.15 -13.31 -29.74
CA ALA A 322 107.75 -14.59 -30.32
C ALA A 322 107.72 -14.54 -31.86
N LEU A 323 107.21 -13.45 -32.44
CA LEU A 323 107.23 -13.20 -33.89
C LEU A 323 108.66 -13.15 -34.45
N GLN A 324 109.57 -12.44 -33.79
CA GLN A 324 110.98 -12.38 -34.20
C GLN A 324 111.67 -13.75 -34.19
N GLN A 325 111.41 -14.55 -33.16
CA GLN A 325 112.03 -15.87 -33.03
C GLN A 325 111.52 -16.83 -34.12
N SER A 326 110.21 -16.79 -34.43
CA SER A 326 109.64 -17.58 -35.52
C SER A 326 110.29 -17.25 -36.87
N ILE A 327 110.40 -15.95 -37.21
CA ILE A 327 110.97 -15.51 -38.49
C ILE A 327 112.43 -15.94 -38.64
N ARG A 328 113.25 -15.85 -37.58
CA ARG A 328 114.65 -16.30 -37.60
C ARG A 328 114.77 -17.80 -37.83
N ASN A 329 113.94 -18.59 -37.15
CA ASN A 329 113.96 -20.05 -37.28
C ASN A 329 113.55 -20.48 -38.70
N ASP A 330 112.51 -19.88 -39.27
CA ASP A 330 112.03 -20.20 -40.61
C ASP A 330 113.09 -19.88 -41.68
N LEU A 331 113.76 -18.72 -41.58
CA LEU A 331 114.85 -18.34 -42.50
C LEU A 331 116.05 -19.29 -42.45
N ALA A 332 116.47 -19.70 -41.26
CA ALA A 332 117.59 -20.64 -41.09
C ALA A 332 117.27 -22.03 -41.66
N ASN A 333 116.02 -22.50 -41.50
CA ASN A 333 115.57 -23.77 -42.03
C ASN A 333 115.47 -23.76 -43.56
N ILE A 334 115.03 -22.65 -44.16
CA ILE A 334 114.96 -22.50 -45.61
C ILE A 334 116.37 -22.55 -46.22
N SER A 335 117.35 -21.82 -45.67
CA SER A 335 118.70 -21.81 -46.23
C SER A 335 119.38 -23.19 -46.18
N ALA A 336 119.19 -23.92 -45.08
CA ALA A 336 119.75 -25.27 -44.92
C ALA A 336 119.19 -26.26 -45.96
N LYS A 337 117.87 -26.27 -46.16
CA LYS A 337 117.20 -27.18 -47.12
C LYS A 337 117.51 -26.84 -48.58
N GLN A 338 117.70 -25.56 -48.89
CA GLN A 338 118.03 -25.07 -50.23
C GLN A 338 119.44 -25.53 -50.68
N GLN A 339 120.39 -25.60 -49.75
CA GLN A 339 121.74 -26.12 -49.98
C GLN A 339 121.73 -27.62 -50.29
N THR A 340 120.95 -28.41 -49.53
CA THR A 340 120.80 -29.86 -49.77
C THR A 340 120.20 -30.18 -51.14
N LEU A 341 119.28 -29.36 -51.64
CA LEU A 341 118.66 -29.57 -52.95
C LEU A 341 119.63 -29.34 -54.12
N ALA A 342 120.55 -28.38 -53.99
CA ALA A 342 121.51 -28.03 -55.04
C ALA A 342 122.53 -29.15 -55.32
N GLU A 343 122.89 -29.93 -54.30
CA GLU A 343 123.87 -31.02 -54.39
C GLU A 343 123.35 -32.26 -55.13
N ALA A 344 122.03 -32.45 -55.23
CA ALA A 344 121.41 -33.65 -55.81
C ALA A 344 121.06 -33.56 -57.32
N GLY A 345 121.41 -32.46 -57.99
CA GLY A 345 120.92 -32.12 -59.33
C GLY A 345 121.27 -33.11 -60.47
N GLN A 346 122.36 -33.87 -60.36
CA GLN A 346 122.77 -34.82 -61.42
C GLN A 346 121.93 -36.11 -61.47
N LEU A 347 121.17 -36.42 -60.41
CA LEU A 347 120.46 -37.69 -60.28
C LEU A 347 119.05 -37.69 -60.92
N VAL A 348 118.52 -36.51 -61.26
CA VAL A 348 117.15 -36.38 -61.81
C VAL A 348 117.04 -36.97 -63.23
N SER A 349 118.09 -36.85 -64.05
CA SER A 349 118.10 -37.41 -65.41
C SER A 349 118.08 -38.95 -65.42
N PHE A 350 118.66 -39.59 -64.39
CA PHE A 350 118.65 -41.05 -64.25
C PHE A 350 117.27 -41.60 -63.85
N LYS A 351 116.44 -40.80 -63.18
CA LYS A 351 115.07 -41.19 -62.78
C LYS A 351 114.22 -41.62 -63.98
N HIS A 352 114.16 -40.78 -65.01
CA HIS A 352 113.36 -41.06 -66.21
C HIS A 352 113.84 -42.31 -66.96
N LEU A 353 115.16 -42.53 -66.98
CA LEU A 353 115.77 -43.71 -67.59
C LEU A 353 115.32 -45.00 -66.87
N TYR A 354 115.42 -45.02 -65.54
CA TYR A 354 115.04 -46.20 -64.76
C TYR A 354 113.53 -46.46 -64.77
N GLU A 355 112.68 -45.43 -64.76
CA GLU A 355 111.22 -45.60 -64.90
C GLU A 355 110.87 -46.26 -66.23
N ALA A 356 111.50 -45.82 -67.33
CA ALA A 356 111.29 -46.42 -68.64
C ALA A 356 111.72 -47.90 -68.66
N VAL A 357 112.86 -48.25 -68.05
CA VAL A 357 113.32 -49.64 -67.97
C VAL A 357 112.33 -50.51 -67.18
N SER A 358 111.81 -50.05 -66.04
CA SER A 358 110.84 -50.81 -65.24
C SER A 358 109.49 -51.01 -65.95
N GLN A 359 109.01 -50.04 -66.73
CA GLN A 359 107.72 -50.14 -67.41
C GLN A 359 107.67 -51.19 -68.53
N VAL A 360 108.81 -51.48 -69.17
CA VAL A 360 108.89 -52.43 -70.31
C VAL A 360 108.97 -53.90 -69.83
N HIS A 361 109.06 -54.14 -68.52
CA HIS A 361 109.16 -55.48 -67.93
C HIS A 361 108.07 -56.48 -68.37
N PRO A 362 106.77 -56.14 -68.41
CA PRO A 362 105.72 -57.10 -68.76
C PRO A 362 105.85 -57.65 -70.19
N SER A 363 106.38 -56.84 -71.11
CA SER A 363 106.54 -57.19 -72.53
C SER A 363 107.76 -58.06 -72.84
N SER A 364 108.74 -58.13 -71.93
CA SER A 364 109.94 -58.95 -72.09
C SER A 364 110.35 -59.55 -70.74
N PRO A 365 109.54 -60.47 -70.18
CA PRO A 365 109.71 -60.93 -68.80
C PRO A 365 110.90 -61.87 -68.63
N ALA A 366 111.30 -62.57 -69.69
CA ALA A 366 112.41 -63.51 -69.66
C ALA A 366 113.70 -62.94 -70.27
N HIS A 367 113.69 -61.74 -70.84
CA HIS A 367 114.83 -61.18 -71.58
C HIS A 367 115.03 -59.68 -71.29
N CYS A 368 116.27 -59.21 -71.36
CA CYS A 368 116.59 -57.79 -71.31
C CYS A 368 115.87 -57.05 -72.45
N PRO A 369 115.16 -55.95 -72.16
CA PRO A 369 114.32 -55.28 -73.17
C PRO A 369 115.15 -54.55 -74.23
N ALA A 370 116.43 -54.24 -73.94
CA ALA A 370 117.32 -53.58 -74.88
C ALA A 370 118.07 -54.56 -75.79
N CYS A 371 118.83 -55.51 -75.21
CA CYS A 371 119.69 -56.42 -75.97
C CYS A 371 119.09 -57.82 -76.23
N LYS A 372 117.91 -58.10 -75.68
CA LYS A 372 117.19 -59.39 -75.78
C LYS A 372 117.92 -60.61 -75.24
N THR A 373 118.97 -60.42 -74.44
CA THR A 373 119.62 -61.52 -73.71
C THR A 373 118.69 -62.06 -72.63
N PRO A 374 118.53 -63.39 -72.48
CA PRO A 374 117.74 -63.99 -71.42
C PRO A 374 118.21 -63.50 -70.04
N LEU A 375 117.28 -63.23 -69.12
CA LEU A 375 117.61 -62.65 -67.81
C LEU A 375 118.50 -63.56 -66.93
N GLN A 376 118.62 -64.84 -67.27
CA GLN A 376 119.52 -65.79 -66.60
C GLN A 376 121.00 -65.59 -66.99
N GLN A 377 121.29 -64.85 -68.07
CA GLN A 377 122.65 -64.64 -68.60
C GLN A 377 123.14 -63.18 -68.48
N VAL A 378 122.32 -62.26 -67.97
CA VAL A 378 122.73 -60.87 -67.76
C VAL A 378 123.48 -60.70 -66.44
N ALA A 379 124.55 -59.91 -66.46
CA ALA A 379 125.36 -59.64 -65.27
C ALA A 379 124.59 -58.87 -64.18
N VAL A 380 123.68 -57.99 -64.60
CA VAL A 380 122.78 -57.26 -63.71
C VAL A 380 121.42 -57.28 -64.36
N ASN A 381 120.40 -57.73 -63.62
CA ASN A 381 119.04 -57.66 -64.11
C ASN A 381 118.62 -56.18 -64.18
N PRO A 382 118.33 -55.64 -65.38
CA PRO A 382 118.09 -54.22 -65.57
C PRO A 382 116.84 -53.75 -64.82
N TYR A 383 115.86 -54.63 -64.58
CA TYR A 383 114.61 -54.29 -63.93
C TYR A 383 114.77 -54.11 -62.42
N THR A 384 115.53 -54.99 -61.75
CA THR A 384 115.82 -54.84 -60.32
C THR A 384 116.70 -53.64 -60.05
N HIS A 385 117.72 -53.39 -60.89
CA HIS A 385 118.58 -52.22 -60.73
C HIS A 385 117.80 -50.90 -60.91
N ALA A 386 116.92 -50.83 -61.92
CA ALA A 386 116.08 -49.65 -62.12
C ALA A 386 115.14 -49.38 -60.93
N SER A 387 114.53 -50.42 -60.35
CA SER A 387 113.67 -50.30 -59.17
C SER A 387 114.43 -49.80 -57.93
N ASP A 388 115.63 -50.32 -57.68
CA ASP A 388 116.42 -49.95 -56.50
C ASP A 388 116.94 -48.50 -56.57
N GLU A 389 117.33 -48.05 -57.76
CA GLU A 389 117.75 -46.65 -57.95
C GLU A 389 116.58 -45.67 -57.86
N LEU A 390 115.38 -46.04 -58.31
CA LEU A 390 114.20 -45.18 -58.15
C LEU A 390 113.80 -44.96 -56.69
N LYS A 391 113.95 -45.96 -55.82
CA LYS A 391 113.69 -45.80 -54.37
C LYS A 391 114.61 -44.77 -53.73
N LYS A 392 115.87 -44.66 -54.17
CA LYS A 392 116.82 -43.67 -53.64
C LYS A 392 116.45 -42.24 -54.01
N LEU A 393 115.70 -42.02 -55.10
CA LEU A 393 115.36 -40.69 -55.63
C LEU A 393 114.08 -40.07 -55.05
N GLN A 394 113.30 -40.81 -54.25
CA GLN A 394 112.02 -40.35 -53.69
C GLN A 394 112.17 -39.26 -52.60
N HIS A 395 113.31 -39.24 -51.89
CA HIS A 395 113.60 -38.27 -50.81
C HIS A 395 113.66 -36.80 -51.30
N LEU A 396 114.05 -36.56 -52.55
CA LEU A 396 114.22 -35.21 -53.12
C LEU A 396 112.89 -34.46 -53.31
N ALA A 397 111.80 -35.18 -53.61
CA ALA A 397 110.47 -34.57 -53.76
C ALA A 397 109.90 -34.06 -52.43
N GLN A 398 110.22 -34.74 -51.32
CA GLN A 398 109.75 -34.38 -49.97
C GLN A 398 110.43 -33.09 -49.47
N LEU A 399 111.71 -32.92 -49.76
CA LEU A 399 112.47 -31.68 -49.45
C LEU A 399 111.88 -30.42 -50.11
N GLN A 400 111.37 -30.52 -51.34
CA GLN A 400 110.74 -29.39 -52.04
C GLN A 400 109.41 -28.96 -51.40
N GLN A 401 108.57 -29.90 -50.96
CA GLN A 401 107.30 -29.60 -50.29
C GLN A 401 107.51 -28.91 -48.94
N GLU A 402 108.50 -29.36 -48.15
CA GLU A 402 108.85 -28.74 -46.87
C GLU A 402 109.34 -27.30 -47.02
N MET A 403 110.12 -27.01 -48.07
CA MET A 403 110.55 -25.65 -48.39
C MET A 403 109.38 -24.73 -48.76
N GLN A 404 108.39 -25.23 -49.50
CA GLN A 404 107.22 -24.44 -49.86
C GLN A 404 106.36 -24.10 -48.62
N HIS A 405 106.22 -25.05 -47.70
CA HIS A 405 105.52 -24.81 -46.44
C HIS A 405 106.23 -23.76 -45.57
N LEU A 406 107.55 -23.87 -45.39
CA LEU A 406 108.34 -22.91 -44.61
C LEU A 406 108.25 -21.48 -45.19
N ASN A 407 108.28 -21.33 -46.52
CA ASN A 407 108.12 -20.02 -47.16
C ASN A 407 106.73 -19.40 -46.89
N ASN A 408 105.67 -20.20 -46.84
CA ASN A 408 104.33 -19.72 -46.52
C ASN A 408 104.23 -19.24 -45.06
N THR A 409 104.75 -20.01 -44.11
CA THR A 409 104.80 -19.64 -42.69
C THR A 409 105.59 -18.36 -42.46
N LEU A 410 106.75 -18.24 -43.12
CA LEU A 410 107.59 -17.04 -43.05
C LEU A 410 106.83 -15.79 -43.53
N ASN A 411 106.14 -15.87 -44.67
CA ASN A 411 105.35 -14.75 -45.19
C ASN A 411 104.21 -14.33 -44.24
N GLN A 412 103.56 -15.28 -43.57
CA GLN A 412 102.51 -14.97 -42.58
C GLN A 412 103.08 -14.24 -41.35
N SER A 413 104.22 -14.71 -40.84
CA SER A 413 104.91 -14.07 -39.72
C SER A 413 105.41 -12.66 -40.07
N LEU A 414 105.95 -12.47 -41.27
CA LEU A 414 106.38 -11.15 -41.78
C LEU A 414 105.21 -10.17 -41.91
N ASN A 415 104.06 -10.62 -42.44
CA ASN A 415 102.86 -9.79 -42.54
C ASN A 415 102.29 -9.41 -41.16
N SER A 416 102.31 -10.34 -40.20
CA SER A 416 101.88 -10.08 -38.82
C SER A 416 102.77 -9.03 -38.16
N LEU A 417 104.08 -9.11 -38.37
CA LEU A 417 105.02 -8.09 -37.90
C LEU A 417 104.79 -6.72 -38.56
N ALA A 418 104.49 -6.68 -39.86
CA ALA A 418 104.17 -5.43 -40.55
C ALA A 418 102.93 -4.75 -39.97
N GLN A 419 101.92 -5.51 -39.53
CA GLN A 419 100.76 -4.95 -38.81
C GLN A 419 101.12 -4.34 -37.45
N VAL A 420 102.07 -4.94 -36.73
CA VAL A 420 102.59 -4.35 -35.48
C VAL A 420 103.29 -3.02 -35.76
N VAL A 421 104.12 -2.97 -36.80
CA VAL A 421 104.80 -1.74 -37.24
C VAL A 421 103.78 -0.65 -37.63
N ILE A 422 102.75 -0.98 -38.40
CA ILE A 422 101.68 -0.03 -38.79
C ILE A 422 100.93 0.50 -37.56
N THR A 423 100.62 -0.37 -36.59
CA THR A 423 99.92 0.02 -35.35
C THR A 423 100.75 1.00 -34.53
N CYS A 424 102.06 0.74 -34.42
CA CYS A 424 103.01 1.64 -33.75
C CYS A 424 103.15 2.99 -34.46
N ILE A 425 103.25 3.02 -35.79
CA ILE A 425 103.28 4.27 -36.58
C ILE A 425 102.01 5.09 -36.37
N THR A 426 100.84 4.44 -36.38
CA THR A 426 99.54 5.11 -36.21
C THR A 426 99.39 5.74 -34.82
N ARG A 427 99.93 5.10 -33.78
CA ARG A 427 99.81 5.56 -32.39
C ARG A 427 100.89 6.53 -31.97
N PHE A 428 102.05 6.51 -32.64
CA PHE A 428 103.15 7.44 -32.42
C PHE A 428 103.54 8.17 -33.71
N PRO A 429 102.63 8.99 -34.30
CA PRO A 429 102.86 9.62 -35.60
C PRO A 429 104.01 10.62 -35.61
N SER A 430 104.42 11.12 -34.44
CA SER A 430 105.55 12.04 -34.25
C SER A 430 106.92 11.36 -34.21
N ASN A 431 107.01 10.02 -34.27
CA ASN A 431 108.28 9.29 -34.30
C ASN A 431 108.60 8.82 -35.73
N SER A 432 109.50 9.53 -36.41
CA SER A 432 109.85 9.30 -37.83
C SER A 432 110.73 8.06 -38.08
N ALA A 433 111.18 7.35 -37.03
CA ALA A 433 112.12 6.25 -37.18
C ALA A 433 111.50 5.01 -37.85
N LEU A 434 110.20 4.75 -37.63
CA LEU A 434 109.49 3.58 -38.16
C LEU A 434 108.70 3.85 -39.45
N SER A 435 108.40 5.11 -39.77
CA SER A 435 107.54 5.48 -40.91
C SER A 435 108.10 5.05 -42.27
N ALA A 436 109.43 4.92 -42.40
CA ALA A 436 110.09 4.45 -43.61
C ALA A 436 109.88 2.94 -43.89
N TYR A 437 109.31 2.18 -42.94
CA TYR A 437 109.22 0.71 -43.00
C TYR A 437 107.80 0.18 -43.29
N GLN A 438 106.93 0.99 -43.89
CA GLN A 438 105.52 0.65 -44.20
C GLN A 438 105.33 -0.20 -45.49
N SER A 439 106.42 -0.63 -46.14
CA SER A 439 106.45 -1.35 -47.43
C SER A 439 106.17 -2.86 -47.33
N SER A 440 106.09 -3.55 -48.47
CA SER A 440 105.75 -4.99 -48.56
C SER A 440 106.70 -5.87 -47.74
N ALA A 441 106.11 -6.67 -46.85
CA ALA A 441 106.85 -7.51 -45.91
C ALA A 441 107.52 -8.67 -46.66
N ASN A 442 108.84 -8.60 -46.79
CA ASN A 442 109.66 -9.62 -47.41
C ASN A 442 110.98 -9.79 -46.62
N VAL A 443 111.80 -10.77 -47.02
CA VAL A 443 113.05 -11.09 -46.32
C VAL A 443 114.05 -9.92 -46.31
N ILE A 444 114.04 -9.08 -47.35
CA ILE A 444 114.91 -7.89 -47.44
C ILE A 444 114.44 -6.84 -46.42
N TRP A 445 113.13 -6.64 -46.31
CA TRP A 445 112.51 -5.75 -45.32
C TRP A 445 112.81 -6.21 -43.89
N TRP A 446 112.70 -7.51 -43.60
CA TRP A 446 113.09 -8.06 -42.30
C TRP A 446 114.53 -7.74 -41.91
N HIS A 447 115.49 -7.95 -42.82
CA HIS A 447 116.89 -7.61 -42.56
C HIS A 447 117.10 -6.09 -42.38
N SER A 448 116.28 -5.26 -43.02
CA SER A 448 116.36 -3.80 -42.86
C SER A 448 115.94 -3.30 -41.47
N LEU A 449 115.08 -4.04 -40.75
CA LEU A 449 114.67 -3.71 -39.37
C LEU A 449 115.79 -3.90 -38.33
N HIS A 450 116.85 -4.61 -38.70
CA HIS A 450 118.01 -4.90 -37.86
C HIS A 450 119.25 -4.07 -38.24
N LYS A 451 119.15 -3.16 -39.21
CA LYS A 451 120.22 -2.21 -39.54
C LYS A 451 120.12 -0.98 -38.65
N THR A 452 121.27 -0.47 -38.20
CA THR A 452 121.35 0.73 -37.36
C THR A 452 120.95 1.97 -38.15
N LEU A 453 120.07 2.78 -37.57
CA LEU A 453 119.69 4.11 -38.06
C LEU A 453 120.68 5.18 -37.57
N ASN A 454 120.48 6.43 -38.01
CA ASN A 454 121.31 7.59 -37.65
C ASN A 454 121.30 7.92 -36.15
N ASP A 455 120.38 7.36 -35.37
CA ASP A 455 120.23 7.56 -33.93
C ASP A 455 120.92 6.48 -33.08
N ASN A 456 121.76 5.64 -33.70
CA ASN A 456 122.44 4.48 -33.10
C ASN A 456 121.51 3.35 -32.61
N PHE A 457 120.20 3.41 -32.88
CA PHE A 457 119.25 2.34 -32.59
C PHE A 457 118.82 1.62 -33.88
N THR A 458 118.33 0.39 -33.72
CA THR A 458 117.68 -0.34 -34.82
C THR A 458 116.19 -0.03 -34.85
N PRO A 459 115.53 -0.08 -36.02
CA PRO A 459 114.07 0.00 -36.12
C PRO A 459 113.37 -1.01 -35.21
N TRP A 460 113.95 -2.20 -35.02
CA TRP A 460 113.45 -3.19 -34.06
C TRP A 460 113.41 -2.68 -32.61
N GLN A 461 114.45 -1.98 -32.16
CA GLN A 461 114.50 -1.43 -30.79
C GLN A 461 113.47 -0.31 -30.58
N HIS A 462 113.23 0.52 -31.60
CA HIS A 462 112.12 1.49 -31.56
C HIS A 462 110.76 0.82 -31.50
N LEU A 463 110.57 -0.26 -32.26
CA LEU A 463 109.34 -1.05 -32.24
C LEU A 463 109.12 -1.68 -30.86
N GLU A 464 110.15 -2.26 -30.24
CA GLU A 464 110.08 -2.82 -28.89
C GLU A 464 109.73 -1.77 -27.83
N SER A 465 110.36 -0.59 -27.89
CA SER A 465 110.07 0.51 -26.96
C SER A 465 108.63 1.03 -27.10
N GLN A 466 108.16 1.21 -28.34
CA GLN A 466 106.79 1.66 -28.59
C GLN A 466 105.75 0.62 -28.17
N VAL A 467 105.97 -0.67 -28.46
CA VAL A 467 105.09 -1.76 -28.00
C VAL A 467 105.06 -1.84 -26.47
N LYS A 468 106.19 -1.62 -25.78
CA LYS A 468 106.24 -1.55 -24.31
C LYS A 468 105.35 -0.45 -23.75
N HIS A 469 105.41 0.75 -24.35
CA HIS A 469 104.61 1.89 -23.91
C HIS A 469 103.10 1.64 -24.12
N LEU A 470 102.72 0.97 -25.21
CA LEU A 470 101.33 0.58 -25.45
C LEU A 470 100.85 -0.49 -24.45
N GLU A 471 101.71 -1.44 -24.09
CA GLU A 471 101.40 -2.46 -23.06
C GLU A 471 101.20 -1.84 -21.66
N GLU A 472 102.01 -0.85 -21.30
CA GLU A 472 101.86 -0.11 -20.03
C GLU A 472 100.57 0.73 -19.99
N ALA A 473 100.20 1.37 -21.12
CA ALA A 473 98.93 2.08 -21.24
C ALA A 473 97.71 1.15 -21.10
N ASP A 474 97.73 -0.03 -21.73
CA ASP A 474 96.66 -1.03 -21.62
C ASP A 474 96.48 -1.54 -20.17
N LYS A 475 97.56 -1.63 -19.38
CA LYS A 475 97.50 -1.98 -17.94
C LYS A 475 96.82 -0.90 -17.10
N ALA A 476 97.09 0.38 -17.37
CA ALA A 476 96.43 1.49 -16.68
C ALA A 476 94.92 1.54 -16.99
N ILE A 477 94.53 1.27 -18.25
CA ILE A 477 93.13 1.17 -18.67
C ILE A 477 92.41 0.03 -17.93
N GLU A 478 93.04 -1.13 -17.77
CA GLU A 478 92.46 -2.26 -17.00
C GLU A 478 92.20 -1.89 -15.54
N GLN A 479 93.15 -1.24 -14.87
CA GLN A 479 92.98 -0.79 -13.48
C GLN A 479 91.81 0.20 -13.33
N SER A 480 91.70 1.17 -14.25
CA SER A 480 90.59 2.13 -14.24
C SER A 480 89.22 1.48 -14.51
N THR A 481 89.19 0.44 -15.36
CA THR A 481 87.97 -0.33 -15.67
C THR A 481 87.49 -1.12 -14.44
N GLN A 482 88.40 -1.75 -13.70
CA GLN A 482 88.08 -2.46 -12.46
C GLN A 482 87.55 -1.51 -11.38
N GLN A 483 88.16 -0.33 -11.21
CA GLN A 483 87.67 0.68 -10.27
C GLN A 483 86.26 1.17 -10.63
N ARG A 484 85.92 1.33 -11.92
CA ARG A 484 84.55 1.67 -12.33
C ARG A 484 83.54 0.57 -12.02
N ALA A 485 83.90 -0.69 -12.20
CA ALA A 485 83.01 -1.80 -11.86
C ALA A 485 82.62 -1.78 -10.37
N ILE A 486 83.58 -1.50 -9.49
CA ILE A 486 83.35 -1.36 -8.05
C ILE A 486 82.44 -0.16 -7.75
N LYS A 487 82.73 1.02 -8.32
CA LYS A 487 81.91 2.23 -8.14
C LYS A 487 80.49 2.05 -8.69
N GLN A 488 80.31 1.34 -9.80
CA GLN A 488 79.00 1.02 -10.37
C GLN A 488 78.18 0.11 -9.44
N GLN A 489 78.79 -0.91 -8.83
CA GLN A 489 78.12 -1.75 -7.84
C GLN A 489 77.72 -0.96 -6.58
N GLN A 490 78.59 -0.06 -6.13
CA GLN A 490 78.30 0.84 -5.02
C GLN A 490 77.11 1.76 -5.34
N LEU A 491 77.09 2.36 -6.53
CA LEU A 491 75.99 3.23 -6.98
C LEU A 491 74.64 2.49 -6.99
N THR A 492 74.60 1.25 -7.48
CA THR A 492 73.37 0.43 -7.48
C THR A 492 72.83 0.23 -6.07
N LYS A 493 73.70 -0.09 -5.10
CA LYS A 493 73.30 -0.24 -3.68
C LYS A 493 72.77 1.08 -3.10
N LEU A 494 73.45 2.20 -3.37
CA LEU A 494 73.02 3.51 -2.85
C LEU A 494 71.67 3.95 -3.44
N ARG A 495 71.40 3.66 -4.72
CA ARG A 495 70.10 3.92 -5.35
C ARG A 495 68.96 3.09 -4.76
N GLU A 496 69.25 1.88 -4.28
CA GLU A 496 68.26 1.05 -3.58
C GLU A 496 67.84 1.69 -2.24
N PHE A 497 68.81 2.18 -1.46
CA PHE A 497 68.52 2.98 -0.26
C PHE A 497 67.70 4.24 -0.59
N ASP A 498 68.05 4.95 -1.66
CA ASP A 498 67.34 6.16 -2.09
C ASP A 498 65.86 5.90 -2.49
N LYS A 499 65.61 4.76 -3.14
CA LYS A 499 64.25 4.31 -3.45
C LYS A 499 63.44 4.06 -2.17
N ASN A 500 64.03 3.36 -1.20
CA ASN A 500 63.38 3.06 0.09
C ASN A 500 63.11 4.34 0.89
N ILE A 501 64.04 5.30 0.89
CA ILE A 501 63.84 6.64 1.47
C ILE A 501 62.64 7.34 0.85
N THR A 502 62.51 7.34 -0.48
CA THR A 502 61.39 7.96 -1.18
C THR A 502 60.04 7.36 -0.76
N GLN A 503 59.99 6.03 -0.64
CA GLN A 503 58.78 5.31 -0.23
C GLN A 503 58.36 5.68 1.21
N LEU A 504 59.32 5.70 2.13
CA LEU A 504 59.07 6.07 3.54
C LEU A 504 58.64 7.54 3.67
N GLN A 505 59.33 8.47 2.99
CA GLN A 505 58.97 9.90 3.00
C GLN A 505 57.56 10.13 2.44
N THR A 506 57.18 9.45 1.36
CA THR A 506 55.85 9.58 0.75
C THR A 506 54.76 9.07 1.69
N ARG A 507 54.96 7.90 2.32
CA ARG A 507 54.04 7.35 3.32
C ARG A 507 53.89 8.29 4.51
N ARG A 508 54.99 8.88 5.00
CA ARG A 508 54.97 9.84 6.11
C ARG A 508 54.21 11.12 5.79
N ILE A 509 54.45 11.72 4.61
CA ILE A 509 53.70 12.92 4.16
C ILE A 509 52.21 12.61 4.06
N THR A 510 51.86 11.44 3.51
CA THR A 510 50.46 11.00 3.38
C THR A 510 49.79 10.89 4.76
N ALA A 511 50.44 10.21 5.71
CA ALA A 511 49.93 10.06 7.07
C ALA A 511 49.77 11.40 7.80
N ASN A 512 50.77 12.30 7.71
CA ASN A 512 50.70 13.63 8.32
C ASN A 512 49.60 14.51 7.72
N THR A 513 49.42 14.45 6.40
CA THR A 513 48.36 15.20 5.70
C THR A 513 46.98 14.70 6.13
N ALA A 514 46.80 13.38 6.23
CA ALA A 514 45.56 12.77 6.70
C ALA A 514 45.23 13.14 8.16
N ILE A 515 46.23 13.17 9.05
CA ILE A 515 46.06 13.61 10.45
C ILE A 515 45.66 15.08 10.51
N THR A 516 46.31 15.94 9.73
CA THR A 516 46.03 17.37 9.70
C THR A 516 44.59 17.64 9.22
N ALA A 517 44.18 16.98 8.13
CA ALA A 517 42.83 17.08 7.60
C ALA A 517 41.77 16.56 8.61
N ALA A 518 42.02 15.42 9.26
CA ALA A 518 41.13 14.88 10.29
C ALA A 518 41.00 15.81 11.50
N ASN A 519 42.09 16.41 11.97
CA ASN A 519 42.06 17.37 13.07
C ASN A 519 41.28 18.65 12.71
N GLN A 520 41.46 19.17 11.49
CA GLN A 520 40.68 20.32 11.01
C GLN A 520 39.19 20.00 10.93
N ALA A 521 38.82 18.84 10.39
CA ALA A 521 37.42 18.41 10.31
C ALA A 521 36.77 18.28 11.71
N ILE A 522 37.49 17.72 12.68
CA ILE A 522 37.02 17.60 14.07
C ILE A 522 36.88 18.98 14.72
N ALA A 523 37.86 19.86 14.56
CA ALA A 523 37.85 21.20 15.17
C ALA A 523 36.74 22.09 14.60
N ASN A 524 36.50 22.04 13.29
CA ASN A 524 35.53 22.89 12.62
C ASN A 524 34.08 22.42 12.78
N PHE A 525 33.86 21.16 13.18
CA PHE A 525 32.54 20.54 13.18
C PHE A 525 31.49 21.34 13.97
N GLU A 526 31.83 21.79 15.18
CA GLU A 526 30.90 22.53 16.04
C GLU A 526 30.54 23.90 15.43
N THR A 527 31.51 24.59 14.84
CA THR A 527 31.28 25.86 14.11
C THR A 527 30.45 25.68 12.84
N GLU A 528 30.75 24.68 12.02
CA GLU A 528 30.03 24.42 10.76
C GLU A 528 28.59 23.96 10.98
N ASN A 529 28.32 23.31 12.13
CA ASN A 529 26.99 22.78 12.46
C ASN A 529 26.27 23.58 13.55
N ALA A 530 26.76 24.78 13.89
CA ALA A 530 26.21 25.62 14.98
C ALA A 530 24.69 25.86 14.84
N GLN A 531 24.21 26.19 13.64
CA GLN A 531 22.77 26.37 13.39
C GLN A 531 21.98 25.07 13.59
N LEU A 532 22.50 23.93 13.12
CA LEU A 532 21.83 22.63 13.28
C LEU A 532 21.78 22.20 14.76
N ILE A 533 22.81 22.54 15.54
CA ILE A 533 22.86 22.29 16.98
C ILE A 533 21.81 23.15 17.70
N ALA A 534 21.74 24.45 17.40
CA ALA A 534 20.73 25.34 17.96
C ALA A 534 19.31 24.89 17.62
N ASP A 535 19.07 24.52 16.36
CA ASP A 535 17.79 24.02 15.90
C ASP A 535 17.41 22.68 16.57
N ALA A 536 18.35 21.74 16.72
CA ALA A 536 18.11 20.47 17.40
C ALA A 536 17.79 20.67 18.88
N ALA A 537 18.38 21.68 19.54
CA ALA A 537 18.04 22.03 20.92
C ALA A 537 16.62 22.61 21.04
N ALA A 538 16.22 23.50 20.13
CA ALA A 538 14.86 24.06 20.09
C ALA A 538 13.80 22.98 19.79
N GLU A 539 14.13 22.02 18.91
CA GLU A 539 13.28 20.91 18.48
C GLU A 539 12.84 20.00 19.65
N ILE A 540 13.63 19.87 20.73
CA ILE A 540 13.30 19.02 21.89
C ILE A 540 11.93 19.38 22.48
N SER A 541 11.65 20.67 22.66
CA SER A 541 10.39 21.15 23.22
C SER A 541 9.21 20.86 22.29
N VAL A 542 9.42 21.00 20.98
CA VAL A 542 8.44 20.74 19.93
C VAL A 542 8.11 19.25 19.85
N VAL A 543 9.12 18.37 19.86
CA VAL A 543 8.95 16.91 19.86
C VAL A 543 8.20 16.44 21.10
N LYS A 544 8.53 16.99 22.28
CA LYS A 544 7.80 16.70 23.52
C LYS A 544 6.31 17.03 23.38
N ARG A 545 5.99 18.22 22.84
CA ARG A 545 4.60 18.64 22.58
C ARG A 545 3.91 17.74 21.55
N ASN A 546 4.60 17.40 20.46
CA ASN A 546 4.07 16.53 19.41
C ASN A 546 3.73 15.13 19.96
N ARG A 547 4.57 14.57 20.85
CA ARG A 547 4.27 13.31 21.55
C ARG A 547 3.03 13.41 22.44
N THR A 548 2.86 14.52 23.16
CA THR A 548 1.63 14.77 23.94
C THR A 548 0.41 14.80 23.03
N ILE A 549 0.47 15.50 21.90
CA ILE A 549 -0.61 15.57 20.90
C ILE A 549 -0.95 14.18 20.35
N ALA A 550 0.05 13.39 19.94
CA ALA A 550 -0.15 12.06 19.39
C ALA A 550 -0.77 11.09 20.40
N HIS A 551 -0.29 11.10 21.66
CA HIS A 551 -0.86 10.31 22.73
C HIS A 551 -2.31 10.73 23.05
N ALA A 552 -2.58 12.04 23.11
CA ALA A 552 -3.91 12.57 23.32
C ALA A 552 -4.89 12.15 22.22
N TYR A 553 -4.44 12.18 20.96
CA TYR A 553 -5.22 11.70 19.82
C TYR A 553 -5.54 10.21 19.92
N ALA A 554 -4.55 9.36 20.19
CA ALA A 554 -4.76 7.91 20.31
C ALA A 554 -5.76 7.58 21.43
N SER A 555 -5.64 8.26 22.57
CA SER A 555 -6.58 8.12 23.70
C SER A 555 -7.99 8.61 23.33
N PHE A 556 -8.10 9.75 22.65
CA PHE A 556 -9.37 10.28 22.12
C PHE A 556 -10.06 9.30 21.16
N ILE A 557 -9.35 8.74 20.19
CA ILE A 557 -9.92 7.78 19.22
C ILE A 557 -10.36 6.49 19.90
N THR A 558 -9.61 6.04 20.91
CA THR A 558 -9.98 4.86 21.71
C THR A 558 -11.30 5.10 22.44
N GLN A 559 -11.44 6.24 23.12
CA GLN A 559 -12.69 6.59 23.82
C GLN A 559 -13.86 6.82 22.86
N LEU A 560 -13.63 7.50 21.73
CA LEU A 560 -14.66 7.76 20.71
C LEU A 560 -15.15 6.45 20.06
N SER A 561 -14.23 5.53 19.76
CA SER A 561 -14.56 4.21 19.21
C SER A 561 -15.27 3.34 20.25
N GLY A 562 -14.85 3.39 21.52
CA GLY A 562 -15.53 2.72 22.63
C GLY A 562 -16.96 3.22 22.81
N TYR A 563 -17.16 4.54 22.78
CA TYR A 563 -18.48 5.16 22.81
C TYR A 563 -19.34 4.69 21.63
N LYS A 564 -18.83 4.76 20.40
CA LYS A 564 -19.51 4.29 19.18
C LYS A 564 -19.96 2.82 19.31
N ASN A 565 -19.10 1.95 19.85
CA ASN A 565 -19.41 0.52 19.98
C ASN A 565 -20.44 0.23 21.08
N ASN A 566 -20.48 1.04 22.14
CA ASN A 566 -21.43 0.88 23.25
C ASN A 566 -22.78 1.57 23.01
N LEU A 567 -22.82 2.55 22.10
CA LEU A 567 -24.01 3.36 21.82
C LEU A 567 -25.24 2.55 21.40
N PRO A 568 -25.16 1.53 20.51
CA PRO A 568 -26.32 0.70 20.15
C PRO A 568 -26.96 0.02 21.37
N ALA A 569 -26.16 -0.50 22.30
CA ALA A 569 -26.65 -1.15 23.50
C ALA A 569 -27.44 -0.19 24.40
N GLN A 570 -26.96 1.04 24.56
CA GLN A 570 -27.64 2.07 25.35
C GLN A 570 -28.97 2.49 24.73
N LEU A 571 -29.01 2.65 23.39
CA LEU A 571 -30.22 3.13 22.71
C LEU A 571 -31.32 2.06 22.62
N VAL A 572 -30.93 0.78 22.51
CA VAL A 572 -31.83 -0.38 22.54
C VAL A 572 -32.44 -0.62 23.91
N ALA A 573 -31.65 -0.51 24.98
CA ALA A 573 -32.15 -0.75 26.35
C ALA A 573 -33.36 0.15 26.65
N ASP A 574 -33.31 1.38 26.15
CA ASP A 574 -34.37 2.39 26.31
C ASP A 574 -35.51 2.23 25.26
N LEU A 575 -35.54 1.15 24.46
CA LEU A 575 -36.61 0.84 23.51
C LEU A 575 -37.43 -0.39 23.94
N GLY A 576 -36.83 -1.33 24.68
CA GLY A 576 -37.41 -2.64 25.02
C GLY A 576 -38.79 -2.55 25.68
N ASP A 577 -38.95 -1.69 26.68
CA ASP A 577 -40.21 -1.56 27.43
C ASP A 577 -41.39 -1.15 26.53
N LYS A 578 -41.15 -0.16 25.64
CA LYS A 578 -42.18 0.31 24.70
C LYS A 578 -42.52 -0.75 23.65
N VAL A 579 -41.55 -1.57 23.24
CA VAL A 579 -41.78 -2.70 22.32
C VAL A 579 -42.65 -3.76 22.99
N VAL A 580 -42.38 -4.11 24.25
CA VAL A 580 -43.20 -5.07 25.01
C VAL A 580 -44.63 -4.54 25.18
N GLU A 581 -44.79 -3.27 25.52
CA GLU A 581 -46.09 -2.62 25.68
C GLU A 581 -46.91 -2.68 24.39
N LEU A 582 -46.34 -2.28 23.25
CA LEU A 582 -47.00 -2.31 21.95
C LEU A 582 -47.28 -3.73 21.46
N TYR A 583 -46.32 -4.65 21.62
CA TYR A 583 -46.52 -6.06 21.25
C TYR A 583 -47.69 -6.68 22.02
N ASN A 584 -47.73 -6.48 23.35
CA ASN A 584 -48.82 -7.00 24.17
C ASN A 584 -50.17 -6.34 23.83
N ALA A 585 -50.17 -5.10 23.33
CA ALA A 585 -51.38 -4.43 22.85
C ALA A 585 -51.88 -5.00 21.50
N PHE A 586 -50.96 -5.37 20.60
CA PHE A 586 -51.29 -6.07 19.33
C PHE A 586 -51.77 -7.51 19.56
N ASN A 587 -51.37 -8.11 20.68
CA ASN A 587 -51.70 -9.48 21.07
C ASN A 587 -52.52 -9.49 22.38
N ARG A 588 -53.48 -8.57 22.49
CA ARG A 588 -54.23 -8.33 23.73
C ARG A 588 -55.11 -9.50 24.14
N ASP A 589 -55.60 -10.26 23.16
CA ASP A 589 -56.52 -11.38 23.32
C ASP A 589 -55.80 -12.70 23.66
N ASP A 590 -54.47 -12.74 23.48
CA ASP A 590 -53.62 -13.89 23.79
C ASP A 590 -53.57 -14.19 25.29
N LEU A 591 -53.22 -15.45 25.61
CA LEU A 591 -53.06 -15.89 26.99
C LEU A 591 -51.91 -15.15 27.67
N PRO A 592 -51.96 -14.92 29.00
CA PRO A 592 -50.85 -14.32 29.73
C PRO A 592 -49.51 -15.05 29.55
N SER A 593 -49.53 -16.37 29.28
CA SER A 593 -48.34 -17.16 28.98
C SER A 593 -47.67 -16.84 27.65
N GLU A 594 -48.38 -16.21 26.71
CA GLU A 594 -47.88 -15.82 25.38
C GLU A 594 -47.51 -14.33 25.32
N LYS A 595 -47.93 -13.55 26.31
CA LYS A 595 -47.54 -12.14 26.46
C LYS A 595 -46.09 -12.00 26.89
N LEU A 596 -45.42 -10.97 26.37
CA LEU A 596 -44.03 -10.69 26.67
C LEU A 596 -43.89 -9.98 28.02
N SER A 597 -42.82 -10.35 28.73
CA SER A 597 -42.30 -9.66 29.90
C SER A 597 -41.13 -8.75 29.51
N SER A 598 -40.20 -9.25 28.68
CA SER A 598 -39.04 -8.49 28.24
C SER A 598 -38.62 -8.88 26.81
N VAL A 599 -37.97 -7.95 26.11
CA VAL A 599 -37.35 -8.16 24.80
C VAL A 599 -35.94 -7.61 24.79
N HIS A 600 -34.99 -8.40 24.30
CA HIS A 600 -33.61 -7.99 24.05
C HIS A 600 -33.36 -8.02 22.54
N LEU A 601 -33.27 -6.84 21.93
CA LEU A 601 -32.86 -6.70 20.54
C LEU A 601 -31.37 -7.10 20.37
N PRO A 602 -30.97 -7.62 19.21
CA PRO A 602 -29.57 -7.97 18.97
C PRO A 602 -28.67 -6.72 19.01
N LEU A 603 -27.58 -6.77 19.79
CA LEU A 603 -26.67 -5.64 20.01
C LEU A 603 -25.29 -5.81 19.36
N SER A 604 -24.96 -7.03 18.96
CA SER A 604 -23.66 -7.41 18.40
C SER A 604 -23.85 -8.29 17.17
N GLN A 605 -22.77 -8.46 16.40
CA GLN A 605 -22.77 -9.39 15.26
C GLN A 605 -23.15 -10.80 15.74
N ASN A 606 -24.11 -11.44 15.05
CA ASN A 606 -24.73 -12.72 15.42
C ASN A 606 -25.59 -12.68 16.69
N GLY A 607 -25.95 -11.49 17.17
CA GLY A 607 -26.92 -11.34 18.24
C GLY A 607 -28.27 -11.93 17.84
N ARG A 608 -28.90 -12.63 18.77
CA ARG A 608 -30.27 -13.15 18.61
C ARG A 608 -31.25 -12.19 19.25
N LEU A 609 -32.44 -12.08 18.65
CA LEU A 609 -33.59 -11.44 19.27
C LEU A 609 -34.09 -12.36 20.38
N LYS A 610 -33.95 -11.95 21.64
CA LYS A 610 -34.39 -12.76 22.77
C LYS A 610 -35.64 -12.18 23.41
N ILE A 611 -36.54 -13.03 23.85
CA ILE A 611 -37.79 -12.66 24.50
C ILE A 611 -37.99 -13.48 25.77
N SER A 612 -38.66 -12.92 26.77
CA SER A 612 -39.20 -13.68 27.90
C SER A 612 -40.71 -13.45 27.99
N PHE A 613 -41.44 -14.49 28.41
CA PHE A 613 -42.88 -14.43 28.56
C PHE A 613 -43.27 -14.05 30.00
N GLN A 614 -44.49 -13.55 30.22
CA GLN A 614 -44.95 -13.19 31.57
C GLN A 614 -45.06 -14.40 32.50
N ALA A 615 -45.31 -15.60 31.96
CA ALA A 615 -45.29 -16.84 32.72
C ALA A 615 -43.87 -17.23 33.21
N GLU A 616 -42.83 -16.86 32.47
CA GLU A 616 -41.42 -17.15 32.80
C GLU A 616 -40.51 -15.92 32.58
N PRO A 617 -40.62 -14.87 33.41
CA PRO A 617 -39.97 -13.58 33.15
C PRO A 617 -38.43 -13.63 33.08
N THR A 618 -37.82 -14.59 33.78
CA THR A 618 -36.37 -14.72 33.91
C THR A 618 -35.73 -15.63 32.86
N HIS A 619 -36.53 -16.38 32.09
CA HIS A 619 -36.04 -17.29 31.07
C HIS A 619 -36.19 -16.66 29.68
N PHE A 620 -35.09 -16.59 28.93
CA PHE A 620 -35.05 -15.96 27.61
C PHE A 620 -34.98 -17.00 26.50
N PHE A 621 -35.91 -16.90 25.57
CA PHE A 621 -36.01 -17.71 24.36
C PHE A 621 -35.50 -16.95 23.14
N ASP A 622 -35.10 -17.69 22.11
CA ASP A 622 -34.86 -17.13 20.78
C ASP A 622 -36.22 -16.87 20.09
N ALA A 623 -36.53 -15.61 19.82
CA ALA A 623 -37.84 -15.20 19.31
C ALA A 623 -38.16 -15.90 17.98
N LEU A 624 -37.17 -16.06 17.09
CA LEU A 624 -37.36 -16.72 15.79
C LEU A 624 -37.62 -18.23 15.90
N HIS A 625 -37.25 -18.85 17.02
CA HIS A 625 -37.50 -20.26 17.25
C HIS A 625 -38.91 -20.49 17.81
N VAL A 626 -39.36 -19.62 18.71
CA VAL A 626 -40.58 -19.86 19.52
C VAL A 626 -41.82 -19.18 18.95
N LEU A 627 -41.69 -18.03 18.29
CA LEU A 627 -42.84 -17.28 17.79
C LEU A 627 -43.29 -17.74 16.40
N SER A 628 -44.61 -17.72 16.17
CA SER A 628 -45.19 -17.90 14.84
C SER A 628 -44.93 -16.69 13.94
N GLU A 629 -45.15 -16.85 12.63
CA GLU A 629 -44.94 -15.77 11.64
C GLU A 629 -45.76 -14.50 11.97
N GLY A 630 -47.00 -14.66 12.44
CA GLY A 630 -47.85 -13.54 12.87
C GLY A 630 -47.24 -12.77 14.04
N HIS A 631 -46.78 -13.47 15.08
CA HIS A 631 -46.13 -12.87 16.24
C HIS A 631 -44.80 -12.20 15.89
N ILE A 632 -43.99 -12.80 15.00
CA ILE A 632 -42.74 -12.21 14.51
C ILE A 632 -43.04 -10.86 13.82
N ARG A 633 -44.07 -10.80 12.97
CA ARG A 633 -44.51 -9.54 12.33
C ARG A 633 -45.01 -8.52 13.35
N CYS A 634 -45.78 -8.94 14.36
CA CYS A 634 -46.19 -8.07 15.47
C CYS A 634 -44.99 -7.46 16.22
N ILE A 635 -43.91 -8.22 16.45
CA ILE A 635 -42.67 -7.66 17.04
C ILE A 635 -42.05 -6.63 16.09
N GLY A 636 -41.92 -6.94 14.80
CA GLY A 636 -41.35 -6.00 13.83
C GLY A 636 -42.10 -4.67 13.78
N LEU A 637 -43.44 -4.74 13.80
CA LEU A 637 -44.32 -3.57 13.88
C LEU A 637 -44.13 -2.81 15.21
N ALA A 638 -44.05 -3.52 16.33
CA ALA A 638 -43.84 -2.92 17.65
C ALA A 638 -42.50 -2.18 17.75
N ILE A 639 -41.42 -2.71 17.16
CA ILE A 639 -40.10 -2.06 17.11
C ILE A 639 -40.18 -0.72 16.36
N LEU A 640 -40.80 -0.72 15.17
CA LEU A 640 -40.93 0.49 14.34
C LEU A 640 -41.77 1.56 15.03
N LEU A 641 -42.90 1.17 15.61
CA LEU A 641 -43.81 2.10 16.29
C LEU A 641 -43.26 2.61 17.62
N ALA A 642 -42.57 1.76 18.39
CA ALA A 642 -41.84 2.19 19.57
C ALA A 642 -40.80 3.25 19.22
N LYS A 643 -40.10 3.07 18.09
CA LYS A 643 -39.11 4.03 17.62
C LYS A 643 -39.73 5.35 17.16
N ASN A 644 -40.84 5.32 16.42
CA ASN A 644 -41.60 6.52 16.05
C ASN A 644 -42.06 7.33 17.28
N THR A 645 -42.56 6.65 18.30
CA THR A 645 -42.99 7.29 19.56
C THR A 645 -41.81 7.89 20.30
N LYS A 646 -40.69 7.17 20.39
CA LYS A 646 -39.47 7.63 21.07
C LYS A 646 -38.81 8.84 20.41
N GLU A 647 -38.83 8.90 19.08
CA GLU A 647 -38.34 10.07 18.30
C GLU A 647 -39.37 11.21 18.21
N ASN A 648 -40.53 11.05 18.83
CA ASN A 648 -41.62 12.02 18.84
C ASN A 648 -42.01 12.51 17.42
N CYS A 649 -42.05 11.58 16.47
CA CYS A 649 -42.45 11.86 15.10
C CYS A 649 -43.92 12.35 15.03
N PRO A 650 -44.26 13.33 14.18
CA PRO A 650 -45.59 13.94 14.18
C PRO A 650 -46.66 13.08 13.48
N PHE A 651 -46.25 12.14 12.62
CA PHE A 651 -47.17 11.31 11.85
C PHE A 651 -46.66 9.87 11.63
N LEU A 652 -47.58 9.01 11.20
CA LEU A 652 -47.38 7.61 10.83
C LEU A 652 -47.98 7.37 9.44
N ILE A 653 -47.17 6.85 8.52
CA ILE A 653 -47.53 6.52 7.15
C ILE A 653 -47.33 5.02 6.97
N PHE A 654 -48.40 4.31 6.69
CA PHE A 654 -48.40 2.85 6.56
C PHE A 654 -48.65 2.43 5.11
N ASP A 655 -47.75 1.61 4.55
CA ASP A 655 -47.99 0.88 3.30
C ASP A 655 -48.24 -0.60 3.60
N ASP A 656 -49.52 -0.95 3.70
CA ASP A 656 -50.02 -2.30 3.92
C ASP A 656 -49.41 -3.02 5.15
N PRO A 657 -49.61 -2.49 6.38
CA PRO A 657 -48.88 -2.93 7.56
C PRO A 657 -49.33 -4.28 8.14
N VAL A 658 -50.50 -4.75 7.72
CA VAL A 658 -51.15 -5.97 8.25
C VAL A 658 -51.12 -7.14 7.27
N ASN A 659 -50.32 -7.02 6.22
CA ASN A 659 -50.15 -8.11 5.26
C ASN A 659 -49.49 -9.33 5.93
N ALA A 660 -50.10 -10.50 5.75
CA ALA A 660 -49.71 -11.76 6.41
C ALA A 660 -49.76 -11.75 7.96
N ILE A 661 -50.52 -10.83 8.56
CA ILE A 661 -50.96 -10.91 9.96
C ILE A 661 -52.33 -11.58 10.01
N ASP A 662 -52.56 -12.48 10.97
CA ASP A 662 -53.81 -13.21 11.15
C ASP A 662 -54.97 -12.29 11.57
N ASP A 663 -56.20 -12.69 11.23
CA ASP A 663 -57.39 -11.84 11.41
C ASP A 663 -57.68 -11.47 12.88
N GLU A 664 -57.30 -12.34 13.83
CA GLU A 664 -57.40 -12.09 15.27
C GLU A 664 -56.53 -10.89 15.68
N HIS A 665 -55.23 -10.92 15.37
CA HIS A 665 -54.30 -9.82 15.66
C HIS A 665 -54.67 -8.53 14.90
N ARG A 666 -55.24 -8.61 13.70
CA ARG A 666 -55.68 -7.42 12.93
C ARG A 666 -56.67 -6.56 13.70
N ARG A 667 -57.57 -7.17 14.48
CA ARG A 667 -58.51 -6.43 15.32
C ARG A 667 -57.77 -5.65 16.41
N ALA A 668 -56.92 -6.33 17.17
CA ALA A 668 -56.15 -5.73 18.24
C ALA A 668 -55.21 -4.61 17.73
N ILE A 669 -54.62 -4.77 16.54
CA ILE A 669 -53.83 -3.71 15.89
C ILE A 669 -54.69 -2.49 15.56
N ARG A 670 -55.91 -2.66 15.02
CA ARG A 670 -56.83 -1.53 14.78
C ARG A 670 -57.16 -0.79 16.06
N GLU A 671 -57.49 -1.52 17.13
CA GLU A 671 -57.77 -0.92 18.43
C GLU A 671 -56.55 -0.15 18.97
N THR A 672 -55.35 -0.73 18.85
CA THR A 672 -54.10 -0.10 19.31
C THR A 672 -53.77 1.18 18.52
N LEU A 673 -54.02 1.19 17.21
CA LEU A 673 -53.71 2.34 16.35
C LEU A 673 -54.69 3.50 16.51
N PHE A 674 -55.99 3.21 16.68
CA PHE A 674 -57.04 4.22 16.55
C PHE A 674 -57.86 4.49 17.81
N VAL A 675 -57.84 3.59 18.79
CA VAL A 675 -58.65 3.70 20.02
C VAL A 675 -57.77 3.97 21.23
N ASP A 676 -56.67 3.24 21.35
CA ASP A 676 -55.75 3.41 22.48
C ASP A 676 -55.00 4.76 22.41
N ASN A 677 -54.50 5.21 23.56
CA ASN A 677 -53.83 6.51 23.67
C ASN A 677 -52.40 6.55 23.08
N PHE A 678 -51.90 5.45 22.50
CA PHE A 678 -50.52 5.36 22.00
C PHE A 678 -50.20 6.39 20.92
N PHE A 679 -51.15 6.67 20.02
CA PHE A 679 -50.93 7.49 18.83
C PHE A 679 -51.94 8.62 18.65
N LYS A 680 -52.68 8.97 19.71
CA LYS A 680 -53.78 9.95 19.68
C LYS A 680 -53.36 11.34 19.16
N ASP A 681 -52.13 11.74 19.44
CA ASP A 681 -51.59 13.05 19.05
C ASP A 681 -50.85 13.03 17.70
N LYS A 682 -50.87 11.90 16.97
CA LYS A 682 -50.20 11.74 15.68
C LYS A 682 -51.21 11.67 14.55
N GLN A 683 -50.85 12.23 13.40
CA GLN A 683 -51.59 12.01 12.17
C GLN A 683 -51.27 10.62 11.61
N ILE A 684 -52.29 9.89 11.15
CA ILE A 684 -52.13 8.54 10.56
C ILE A 684 -52.59 8.57 9.10
N ILE A 685 -51.70 8.17 8.20
CA ILE A 685 -51.99 7.91 6.79
C ILE A 685 -51.83 6.42 6.56
N LEU A 686 -52.90 5.71 6.24
CA LEU A 686 -52.90 4.25 6.15
C LEU A 686 -53.41 3.77 4.79
N ALA A 687 -52.52 3.16 4.02
CA ALA A 687 -52.87 2.43 2.81
C ALA A 687 -53.02 0.93 3.09
N ILE A 688 -54.16 0.35 2.69
CA ILE A 688 -54.53 -1.05 2.94
C ILE A 688 -55.18 -1.71 1.72
N HIS A 689 -55.00 -3.02 1.60
CA HIS A 689 -55.62 -3.81 0.54
C HIS A 689 -56.94 -4.49 0.94
N GLY A 690 -57.16 -4.74 2.23
CA GLY A 690 -58.34 -5.44 2.73
C GLY A 690 -59.54 -4.51 2.90
N GLU A 691 -60.62 -4.75 2.16
CA GLU A 691 -61.85 -3.93 2.25
C GLU A 691 -62.49 -4.04 3.64
N GLU A 692 -62.50 -5.24 4.21
CA GLU A 692 -63.08 -5.46 5.54
C GLU A 692 -62.30 -4.72 6.63
N PHE A 693 -60.97 -4.63 6.51
CA PHE A 693 -60.16 -3.83 7.43
C PHE A 693 -60.55 -2.35 7.33
N PHE A 694 -60.68 -1.82 6.11
CA PHE A 694 -61.09 -0.45 5.84
C PHE A 694 -62.48 -0.15 6.42
N ASN A 695 -63.47 -0.99 6.10
CA ASN A 695 -64.85 -0.83 6.56
C ASN A 695 -64.95 -0.93 8.10
N ARG A 696 -64.25 -1.90 8.72
CA ARG A 696 -64.23 -2.05 10.19
C ARG A 696 -63.54 -0.89 10.90
N THR A 697 -62.49 -0.32 10.32
CA THR A 697 -61.84 0.87 10.90
C THR A 697 -62.83 2.03 10.98
N HIS A 698 -63.61 2.30 9.93
CA HIS A 698 -64.66 3.34 9.97
C HIS A 698 -65.75 3.08 11.02
N GLN A 699 -66.05 1.82 11.36
CA GLN A 699 -66.98 1.51 12.46
C GLN A 699 -66.33 1.67 13.84
N LEU A 700 -65.04 1.32 13.94
CA LEU A 700 -64.28 1.33 15.19
C LEU A 700 -64.02 2.75 15.68
N ILE A 701 -63.58 3.65 14.81
CA ILE A 701 -63.29 5.05 15.16
C ILE A 701 -64.55 5.87 15.49
N GLY A 702 -65.73 5.32 15.21
CA GLY A 702 -67.02 5.92 15.48
C GLY A 702 -67.39 7.02 14.48
N LYS A 703 -68.64 7.49 14.58
CA LYS A 703 -69.23 8.48 13.66
C LYS A 703 -68.40 9.76 13.56
N LYS A 704 -68.01 10.37 14.69
CA LYS A 704 -67.33 11.68 14.67
C LYS A 704 -66.00 11.63 13.92
N ALA A 705 -65.11 10.73 14.32
CA ALA A 705 -63.80 10.60 13.69
C ALA A 705 -63.89 10.11 12.23
N ALA A 706 -64.88 9.27 11.89
CA ALA A 706 -65.11 8.85 10.51
C ALA A 706 -65.59 10.00 9.60
N ASN A 707 -66.27 11.00 10.14
CA ASN A 707 -66.67 12.19 9.38
C ASN A 707 -65.49 13.18 9.20
N GLU A 708 -64.58 13.22 10.17
CA GLU A 708 -63.38 14.06 10.14
C GLU A 708 -62.23 13.39 9.37
N SER A 709 -62.29 12.09 9.10
CA SER A 709 -61.30 11.33 8.33
C SER A 709 -61.43 11.55 6.83
N GLU A 710 -60.30 11.65 6.14
CA GLU A 710 -60.25 11.68 4.67
C GLU A 710 -60.04 10.27 4.13
N SER A 711 -60.70 9.90 3.03
CA SER A 711 -60.65 8.53 2.52
C SER A 711 -60.65 8.43 0.99
N TYR A 712 -59.71 7.66 0.46
CA TYR A 712 -59.54 7.42 -0.97
C TYR A 712 -59.68 5.94 -1.34
N ILE A 713 -60.30 5.68 -2.49
CA ILE A 713 -60.42 4.37 -3.12
C ILE A 713 -59.59 4.36 -4.40
N PHE A 714 -58.60 3.47 -4.45
CA PHE A 714 -57.74 3.25 -5.60
C PHE A 714 -58.33 2.09 -6.41
N GLY A 715 -58.87 2.39 -7.59
CA GLY A 715 -59.55 1.43 -8.46
C GLY A 715 -58.63 0.45 -9.17
N ALA A 716 -59.22 -0.62 -9.72
CA ALA A 716 -58.50 -1.55 -10.59
C ALA A 716 -58.17 -0.88 -11.93
N ASN A 717 -57.01 -1.23 -12.49
CA ASN A 717 -56.54 -0.63 -13.73
C ASN A 717 -57.23 -1.28 -14.94
N HIS A 718 -58.34 -0.71 -15.41
CA HIS A 718 -59.10 -1.22 -16.57
C HIS A 718 -58.48 -0.79 -17.91
N GLY A 719 -57.19 -1.08 -18.12
CA GLY A 719 -56.46 -0.75 -19.34
C GLY A 719 -55.99 0.71 -19.47
N GLN A 720 -56.22 1.53 -18.43
CA GLN A 720 -55.63 2.87 -18.36
C GLN A 720 -54.20 2.79 -17.80
N HIS A 721 -53.33 3.69 -18.26
CA HIS A 721 -51.93 3.77 -17.80
C HIS A 721 -51.73 4.74 -16.62
N HIS A 722 -52.80 5.01 -15.87
CA HIS A 722 -52.85 5.96 -14.76
C HIS A 722 -53.69 5.39 -13.61
N ILE A 723 -53.24 5.58 -12.37
CA ILE A 723 -53.93 5.14 -11.15
C ILE A 723 -55.32 5.78 -11.07
N GLN A 724 -56.36 4.99 -10.86
CA GLN A 724 -57.72 5.52 -10.67
C GLN A 724 -57.93 5.87 -9.20
N VAL A 725 -58.01 7.16 -8.88
CA VAL A 725 -58.27 7.65 -7.54
C VAL A 725 -59.71 8.15 -7.43
N HIS A 726 -60.42 7.70 -6.41
CA HIS A 726 -61.77 8.16 -6.09
C HIS A 726 -61.84 8.59 -4.62
N SER A 727 -62.21 9.83 -4.32
CA SER A 727 -62.59 10.21 -2.96
C SER A 727 -63.90 9.53 -2.56
N LEU A 728 -64.07 9.25 -1.26
CA LEU A 728 -65.35 8.75 -0.77
C LEU A 728 -66.44 9.79 -0.97
N LYS A 729 -67.35 9.53 -1.92
CA LYS A 729 -68.58 10.31 -2.06
C LYS A 729 -69.62 10.02 -0.99
N ARG A 730 -69.49 8.89 -0.28
CA ARG A 730 -70.41 8.43 0.76
C ARG A 730 -69.62 7.90 1.96
N PRO A 731 -70.08 8.08 3.20
CA PRO A 731 -69.41 7.61 4.39
C PRO A 731 -69.42 6.09 4.42
N ARG A 732 -68.35 5.49 4.92
CA ARG A 732 -68.29 4.05 5.16
C ARG A 732 -68.80 3.65 6.54
N ASN A 733 -68.83 4.57 7.50
CA ASN A 733 -69.45 4.35 8.80
C ASN A 733 -70.97 4.16 8.63
N TYR A 734 -71.52 3.07 9.17
CA TYR A 734 -72.91 2.67 8.90
C TYR A 734 -73.94 3.67 9.43
N VAL A 735 -73.67 4.28 10.59
CA VAL A 735 -74.55 5.27 11.22
C VAL A 735 -74.56 6.58 10.43
N LEU A 736 -73.38 7.06 10.04
CA LEU A 736 -73.25 8.22 9.15
C LEU A 736 -73.91 7.99 7.80
N ALA A 737 -73.64 6.85 7.17
CA ALA A 737 -74.22 6.50 5.89
C ALA A 737 -75.75 6.47 5.95
N ALA A 738 -76.32 5.92 7.03
CA ALA A 738 -77.77 5.91 7.23
C ALA A 738 -78.36 7.34 7.29
N ARG A 739 -77.70 8.26 8.00
CA ARG A 739 -78.10 9.67 8.07
C ARG A 739 -78.00 10.37 6.72
N GLU A 740 -76.86 10.28 6.04
CA GLU A 740 -76.65 10.95 4.76
C GLU A 740 -77.62 10.45 3.67
N LEU A 741 -77.86 9.14 3.62
CA LEU A 741 -78.82 8.54 2.68
C LEU A 741 -80.27 8.96 3.01
N TYR A 742 -80.62 9.12 4.28
CA TYR A 742 -81.91 9.67 4.67
C TYR A 742 -82.06 11.12 4.21
N ASP A 743 -81.05 11.95 4.44
CA ASP A 743 -81.04 13.36 4.06
C ASP A 743 -81.07 13.53 2.52
N ALA A 744 -80.52 12.56 1.78
CA ALA A 744 -80.58 12.47 0.31
C ALA A 744 -81.92 11.92 -0.23
N GLY A 745 -82.83 11.46 0.64
CA GLY A 745 -84.11 10.85 0.25
C GLY A 745 -84.02 9.38 -0.19
N GLU A 746 -82.85 8.74 -0.05
CA GLU A 746 -82.61 7.33 -0.37
C GLU A 746 -83.02 6.43 0.82
N TYR A 747 -84.30 6.42 1.18
CA TYR A 747 -84.79 5.79 2.42
C TYR A 747 -84.51 4.28 2.52
N ARG A 748 -84.57 3.54 1.41
CA ARG A 748 -84.26 2.10 1.40
C ARG A 748 -82.80 1.85 1.77
N ASP A 749 -81.87 2.55 1.14
CA ASP A 749 -80.43 2.40 1.40
C ASP A 749 -80.05 2.94 2.78
N SER A 750 -80.76 3.98 3.25
CA SER A 750 -80.67 4.45 4.64
C SER A 750 -81.03 3.33 5.62
N LEU A 751 -82.13 2.61 5.41
CA LEU A 751 -82.53 1.47 6.24
C LEU A 751 -81.54 0.29 6.14
N MET A 752 -80.98 0.01 4.97
CA MET A 752 -79.92 -1.00 4.82
C MET A 752 -78.68 -0.65 5.64
N SER A 753 -78.26 0.62 5.60
CA SER A 753 -77.13 1.12 6.39
C SER A 753 -77.43 1.12 7.88
N ALA A 754 -78.63 1.56 8.27
CA ALA A 754 -79.10 1.55 9.65
C ALA A 754 -79.15 0.12 10.22
N ARG A 755 -79.52 -0.89 9.41
CA ARG A 755 -79.50 -2.30 9.83
C ARG A 755 -78.09 -2.78 10.14
N ARG A 756 -77.14 -2.54 9.22
CA ARG A 756 -75.71 -2.86 9.45
C ARG A 756 -75.16 -2.11 10.67
N GLY A 757 -75.61 -0.87 10.86
CA GLY A 757 -75.35 -0.08 12.06
C GLY A 757 -75.85 -0.79 13.32
N LEU A 758 -77.11 -1.24 13.34
CA LEU A 758 -77.68 -1.98 14.46
C LEU A 758 -76.93 -3.28 14.75
N GLU A 759 -76.55 -4.04 13.71
CA GLU A 759 -75.75 -5.27 13.86
C GLU A 759 -74.42 -4.96 14.59
N ASN A 760 -73.70 -3.94 14.15
CA ASN A 760 -72.46 -3.49 14.79
C ASN A 760 -72.68 -2.97 16.22
N LEU A 761 -73.73 -2.17 16.44
CA LEU A 761 -74.02 -1.55 17.73
C LEU A 761 -74.53 -2.58 18.75
N CYS A 762 -75.24 -3.61 18.35
CA CYS A 762 -75.64 -4.71 19.24
C CYS A 762 -74.41 -5.48 19.75
N GLU A 763 -73.41 -5.71 18.90
CA GLU A 763 -72.14 -6.30 19.31
C GLU A 763 -71.42 -5.38 20.33
N LYS A 764 -71.31 -4.08 20.04
CA LYS A 764 -70.74 -3.08 20.98
C LYS A 764 -71.52 -3.01 22.29
N ALA A 765 -72.85 -3.04 22.24
CA ALA A 765 -73.72 -3.04 23.41
C ALA A 765 -73.50 -4.28 24.28
N TRP A 766 -73.26 -5.44 23.68
CA TRP A 766 -72.91 -6.64 24.42
C TRP A 766 -71.57 -6.47 25.15
N TYR A 767 -70.52 -6.00 24.47
CA TYR A 767 -69.24 -5.72 25.12
C TYR A 767 -69.35 -4.68 26.24
N HIS A 768 -70.11 -3.60 26.00
CA HIS A 768 -70.37 -2.57 26.99
C HIS A 768 -71.13 -3.12 28.21
N TYR A 769 -72.13 -3.97 27.98
CA TYR A 769 -72.82 -4.69 29.06
C TYR A 769 -71.83 -5.52 29.86
N GLY A 770 -71.08 -6.42 29.21
CA GLY A 770 -70.14 -7.33 29.88
C GLY A 770 -69.05 -6.62 30.69
N LYS A 771 -68.62 -5.43 30.26
CA LYS A 771 -67.63 -4.61 30.96
C LYS A 771 -68.18 -3.98 32.26
N HIS A 772 -69.47 -3.65 32.30
CA HIS A 772 -70.09 -2.88 33.38
C HIS A 772 -71.13 -3.67 34.20
N SER A 773 -71.54 -4.85 33.74
CA SER A 773 -72.49 -5.73 34.42
C SER A 773 -71.85 -6.47 35.60
N ASP A 774 -72.69 -6.94 36.52
CA ASP A 774 -72.24 -7.84 37.58
C ASP A 774 -71.84 -9.20 37.00
N LYS A 775 -70.77 -9.81 37.53
CA LYS A 775 -70.35 -11.16 37.16
C LYS A 775 -71.39 -12.23 37.54
N SER A 776 -72.33 -11.90 38.43
CA SER A 776 -73.46 -12.78 38.77
C SER A 776 -74.62 -12.72 37.77
N ASP A 777 -74.63 -11.78 36.82
CA ASP A 777 -75.70 -11.70 35.81
C ASP A 777 -75.69 -12.95 34.93
N SER A 778 -76.87 -13.50 34.64
CA SER A 778 -76.97 -14.68 33.77
C SER A 778 -76.50 -14.35 32.34
N PRO A 779 -75.98 -15.33 31.57
CA PRO A 779 -75.57 -15.11 30.19
C PRO A 779 -76.71 -14.56 29.30
N ILE A 780 -76.34 -13.87 28.23
CA ILE A 780 -77.27 -13.44 27.17
C ILE A 780 -77.55 -14.63 26.26
N SER A 781 -78.83 -14.96 26.08
CA SER A 781 -79.25 -16.01 25.15
C SER A 781 -79.29 -15.47 23.72
N VAL A 782 -78.96 -16.30 22.74
CA VAL A 782 -79.03 -15.95 21.32
C VAL A 782 -79.64 -17.11 20.53
N SER A 783 -80.60 -16.80 19.68
CA SER A 783 -81.23 -17.78 18.79
C SER A 783 -80.60 -17.73 17.40
N ARG A 784 -80.43 -18.91 16.77
CA ARG A 784 -80.11 -19.04 15.34
C ARG A 784 -81.21 -19.82 14.65
N ARG A 785 -81.49 -19.46 13.40
CA ARG A 785 -82.49 -20.16 12.57
C ARG A 785 -81.97 -21.47 11.99
N ALA A 786 -80.65 -21.59 11.81
CA ALA A 786 -79.96 -22.80 11.41
C ALA A 786 -78.49 -22.77 11.90
N PRO A 787 -77.78 -23.91 11.98
CA PRO A 787 -76.39 -23.96 12.48
C PRO A 787 -75.41 -23.03 11.73
N ASN A 788 -75.65 -22.82 10.44
CA ASN A 788 -74.82 -22.02 9.53
C ASN A 788 -75.29 -20.56 9.36
N GLN A 789 -76.36 -20.14 10.02
CA GLN A 789 -76.87 -18.77 9.94
C GLN A 789 -76.33 -17.89 11.08
N PRO A 790 -76.16 -16.58 10.87
CA PRO A 790 -75.81 -15.66 11.94
C PRO A 790 -76.91 -15.64 13.04
N TRP A 791 -76.57 -15.08 14.20
CA TRP A 791 -77.55 -14.87 15.27
C TRP A 791 -78.70 -14.00 14.77
N ASP A 792 -79.92 -14.31 15.20
CA ASP A 792 -81.08 -13.50 14.85
C ASP A 792 -80.96 -12.12 15.53
N LEU A 793 -80.81 -11.07 14.71
CA LEU A 793 -80.56 -9.71 15.19
C LEU A 793 -81.68 -9.18 16.09
N ARG A 794 -82.94 -9.54 15.82
CA ARG A 794 -84.09 -9.13 16.64
C ARG A 794 -83.93 -9.69 18.04
N SER A 795 -83.76 -11.01 18.10
CA SER A 795 -83.62 -11.76 19.35
C SER A 795 -82.45 -11.23 20.17
N LEU A 796 -81.29 -10.98 19.53
CA LEU A 796 -80.15 -10.38 20.20
C LEU A 796 -80.47 -8.99 20.79
N ALA A 797 -81.07 -8.10 20.01
CA ALA A 797 -81.41 -6.75 20.45
C ALA A 797 -82.46 -6.74 21.57
N ASP A 798 -83.48 -7.61 21.50
CA ASP A 798 -84.49 -7.77 22.56
C ASP A 798 -83.86 -8.32 23.85
N ASN A 799 -82.97 -9.32 23.74
CA ASN A 799 -82.29 -9.90 24.89
C ASN A 799 -81.33 -8.90 25.54
N LEU A 800 -80.58 -8.12 24.75
CA LEU A 800 -79.75 -7.02 25.26
C LEU A 800 -80.61 -5.97 25.98
N LYS A 801 -81.67 -5.48 25.34
CA LYS A 801 -82.60 -4.51 25.95
C LYS A 801 -83.14 -5.01 27.29
N ALA A 802 -83.59 -6.26 27.35
CA ALA A 802 -84.10 -6.88 28.57
C ALA A 802 -83.02 -6.93 29.66
N LYS A 803 -81.79 -7.33 29.30
CA LYS A 803 -80.65 -7.44 30.22
C LYS A 803 -80.22 -6.10 30.79
N PHE A 804 -80.02 -5.09 29.94
CA PHE A 804 -79.74 -3.73 30.37
C PHE A 804 -80.83 -3.22 31.33
N LYS A 805 -82.12 -3.45 31.01
CA LYS A 805 -83.24 -3.05 31.86
C LYS A 805 -83.22 -3.76 33.22
N SER A 806 -83.01 -5.08 33.25
CA SER A 806 -83.06 -5.89 34.47
C SER A 806 -81.82 -5.78 35.35
N SER A 807 -80.66 -5.41 34.81
CA SER A 807 -79.42 -5.35 35.58
C SER A 807 -79.49 -4.28 36.66
N LYS A 808 -79.01 -4.62 37.86
CA LYS A 808 -78.93 -3.70 39.01
C LYS A 808 -77.60 -2.93 39.05
N ALA A 809 -76.65 -3.28 38.18
CA ALA A 809 -75.38 -2.59 38.08
C ALA A 809 -75.54 -1.16 37.54
N ALA A 810 -74.67 -0.25 37.99
CA ALA A 810 -74.61 1.13 37.50
C ALA A 810 -73.90 1.17 36.13
N ILE A 811 -74.63 0.79 35.08
CA ILE A 811 -74.12 0.78 33.71
C ILE A 811 -74.22 2.20 33.11
N PRO A 812 -73.13 2.77 32.56
CA PRO A 812 -73.15 4.08 31.89
C PRO A 812 -74.22 4.14 30.80
N ASN A 813 -74.91 5.29 30.68
CA ASN A 813 -75.93 5.56 29.64
C ASN A 813 -77.04 4.49 29.50
N LYS A 814 -77.28 3.66 30.53
CA LYS A 814 -78.24 2.55 30.50
C LYS A 814 -79.61 2.94 29.95
N ASP A 815 -80.20 4.02 30.43
CA ASP A 815 -81.55 4.43 30.02
C ASP A 815 -81.61 4.87 28.56
N GLN A 816 -80.55 5.50 28.06
CA GLN A 816 -80.44 5.90 26.65
C GLN A 816 -80.28 4.68 25.74
N ILE A 817 -79.48 3.68 26.14
CA ILE A 817 -79.31 2.42 25.40
C ILE A 817 -80.64 1.67 25.32
N VAL A 818 -81.32 1.49 26.46
CA VAL A 818 -82.63 0.80 26.52
C VAL A 818 -83.69 1.56 25.72
N GLY A 819 -83.73 2.89 25.83
CA GLY A 819 -84.65 3.75 25.07
C GLY A 819 -84.43 3.64 23.56
N SER A 820 -83.18 3.68 23.11
CA SER A 820 -82.81 3.58 21.69
C SER A 820 -83.16 2.20 21.11
N LEU A 821 -82.82 1.12 21.81
CA LEU A 821 -83.23 -0.24 21.42
C LEU A 821 -84.75 -0.39 21.39
N SER A 822 -85.48 0.19 22.35
CA SER A 822 -86.95 0.14 22.37
C SER A 822 -87.56 0.82 21.15
N LYS A 823 -87.01 1.98 20.73
CA LYS A 823 -87.46 2.68 19.53
C LYS A 823 -87.21 1.87 18.27
N VAL A 824 -86.01 1.30 18.10
CA VAL A 824 -85.63 0.47 16.93
C VAL A 824 -86.46 -0.82 16.84
N LEU A 825 -86.80 -1.43 17.97
CA LEU A 825 -87.54 -2.69 18.03
C LEU A 825 -89.05 -2.48 17.88
N GLY A 826 -89.58 -1.31 18.23
CA GLY A 826 -91.01 -1.03 18.22
C GLY A 826 -91.82 -1.91 19.17
N ALA A 827 -93.14 -1.79 19.08
CA ALA A 827 -94.09 -2.56 19.92
C ALA A 827 -94.24 -4.02 19.46
N ASP A 828 -94.17 -4.27 18.16
CA ASP A 828 -94.34 -5.60 17.53
C ASP A 828 -93.34 -5.78 16.37
N ALA A 829 -92.85 -7.01 16.19
CA ALA A 829 -91.99 -7.39 15.06
C ALA A 829 -92.68 -7.28 13.69
N ASN A 830 -94.02 -7.31 13.66
CA ASN A 830 -94.82 -7.14 12.44
C ASN A 830 -95.20 -5.69 12.12
N GLN A 831 -94.75 -4.72 12.91
CA GLN A 831 -95.02 -3.30 12.71
C GLN A 831 -93.72 -2.53 12.40
N PRO A 832 -93.79 -1.35 11.76
CA PRO A 832 -92.68 -0.42 11.76
C PRO A 832 -92.34 -0.07 13.21
N PRO A 833 -91.05 0.02 13.58
CA PRO A 833 -89.88 0.17 12.72
C PRO A 833 -89.17 -1.13 12.30
N TRP A 834 -89.44 -2.28 12.94
CA TRP A 834 -88.69 -3.52 12.67
C TRP A 834 -88.94 -4.11 11.28
N THR A 835 -90.18 -4.01 10.78
CA THR A 835 -90.49 -4.45 9.41
C THR A 835 -89.74 -3.65 8.36
N TYR A 836 -89.48 -2.36 8.60
CA TYR A 836 -88.71 -1.50 7.69
C TYR A 836 -87.25 -1.95 7.58
N PHE A 837 -86.62 -2.39 8.68
CA PHE A 837 -85.28 -2.97 8.65
C PHE A 837 -85.18 -4.27 7.84
N ASN A 838 -86.20 -5.11 7.86
CA ASN A 838 -86.23 -6.38 7.10
C ASN A 838 -86.55 -6.13 5.63
N LYS A 839 -87.54 -5.29 5.35
CA LYS A 839 -87.97 -4.96 3.98
C LYS A 839 -86.97 -4.07 3.25
N GLY A 840 -86.24 -3.22 3.98
CA GLY A 840 -85.16 -2.41 3.41
C GLY A 840 -84.03 -3.25 2.81
N THR A 841 -83.81 -4.49 3.29
CA THR A 841 -82.74 -5.38 2.82
C THR A 841 -83.14 -6.39 1.74
N HIS A 842 -84.42 -6.47 1.36
CA HIS A 842 -84.92 -7.42 0.37
C HIS A 842 -85.57 -6.70 -0.81
N ASP A 843 -85.30 -7.21 -2.01
CA ASP A 843 -85.94 -6.76 -3.24
C ASP A 843 -87.24 -7.54 -3.44
N GLU A 844 -88.32 -7.06 -2.82
CA GLU A 844 -89.68 -7.61 -2.95
C GLU A 844 -90.50 -6.71 -3.87
N THR A 845 -91.19 -7.30 -4.85
CA THR A 845 -92.15 -6.61 -5.73
C THR A 845 -93.38 -6.16 -4.94
N ASP A 846 -93.83 -4.92 -5.16
CA ASP A 846 -95.04 -4.30 -4.58
C ASP A 846 -95.01 -3.98 -3.07
N LEU A 847 -93.89 -3.45 -2.57
CA LEU A 847 -93.81 -2.91 -1.22
C LEU A 847 -94.41 -1.49 -1.14
N PRO A 848 -95.17 -1.16 -0.07
CA PRO A 848 -95.57 0.22 0.20
C PRO A 848 -94.33 1.10 0.43
N GLU A 849 -94.41 2.37 0.02
CA GLU A 849 -93.34 3.35 0.25
C GLU A 849 -93.01 3.48 1.75
N PHE A 850 -91.73 3.68 2.06
CA PHE A 850 -91.29 3.88 3.44
C PHE A 850 -91.72 5.26 3.94
N ASP A 851 -92.41 5.31 5.06
CA ASP A 851 -92.79 6.56 5.71
C ASP A 851 -91.54 7.32 6.22
N MET A 852 -91.39 8.56 5.76
CA MET A 852 -90.23 9.42 6.05
C MET A 852 -90.05 9.64 7.57
N GLN A 853 -91.14 9.83 8.32
CA GLN A 853 -91.05 10.08 9.76
C GLN A 853 -90.52 8.84 10.49
N THR A 854 -91.07 7.68 10.17
CA THR A 854 -90.65 6.38 10.75
C THR A 854 -89.20 6.07 10.42
N VAL A 855 -88.75 6.31 9.18
CA VAL A 855 -87.33 6.13 8.80
C VAL A 855 -86.43 7.07 9.59
N ASN A 856 -86.83 8.34 9.77
CA ASN A 856 -86.06 9.27 10.59
C ASN A 856 -85.95 8.84 12.05
N GLU A 857 -87.06 8.37 12.64
CA GLU A 857 -87.09 7.87 14.01
C GLU A 857 -86.13 6.68 14.20
N ILE A 858 -86.05 5.79 13.20
CA ILE A 858 -85.07 4.71 13.15
C ILE A 858 -83.64 5.25 13.14
N VAL A 859 -83.31 6.16 12.21
CA VAL A 859 -81.96 6.70 12.07
C VAL A 859 -81.55 7.44 13.36
N ILE A 860 -82.44 8.26 13.93
CA ILE A 860 -82.21 8.96 15.21
C ILE A 860 -81.95 7.96 16.33
N ALA A 861 -82.73 6.87 16.41
CA ALA A 861 -82.54 5.87 17.46
C ALA A 861 -81.19 5.13 17.32
N ILE A 862 -80.73 4.86 16.09
CA ILE A 862 -79.40 4.30 15.84
C ILE A 862 -78.28 5.29 16.21
N GLU A 863 -78.44 6.58 15.87
CA GLU A 863 -77.49 7.62 16.28
C GLU A 863 -77.42 7.80 17.81
N GLN A 864 -78.57 7.73 18.49
CA GLN A 864 -78.64 7.79 19.95
C GLN A 864 -77.98 6.56 20.59
N LEU A 865 -78.15 5.38 19.99
CA LEU A 865 -77.50 4.16 20.46
C LEU A 865 -75.97 4.22 20.29
N ASP A 866 -75.48 4.69 19.14
CA ASP A 866 -74.04 4.88 18.91
C ASP A 866 -73.42 5.88 19.90
N ALA A 867 -74.07 7.03 20.10
CA ALA A 867 -73.61 8.04 21.06
C ALA A 867 -73.60 7.51 22.51
N ALA A 868 -74.61 6.74 22.91
CA ALA A 868 -74.69 6.16 24.25
C ALA A 868 -73.62 5.09 24.51
N LEU A 869 -73.13 4.41 23.47
CA LEU A 869 -72.10 3.37 23.54
C LEU A 869 -70.67 3.89 23.33
N ALA A 870 -70.51 5.16 22.95
CA ALA A 870 -69.21 5.80 22.76
C ALA A 870 -68.57 6.33 24.06
N SER A 871 -69.25 6.19 25.20
CA SER A 871 -68.85 6.71 26.52
C SER A 871 -67.97 5.79 27.34
#